data_AF-A0A133NPH9-F1
#
_entry.id   AF-A0A133NPH9-F1
#
_cell.length_a   1.000
_cell.length_b   1.000
_cell.length_c   1.000
_cell.angle_alpha   90.00
_cell.angle_beta   90.00
_cell.angle_gamma   90.00
#
_symmetry.space_group_name_H-M   'P 1'
#
loop_
_entity.id
_entity.type
_entity.pdbx_description
1 polymer ?
#
loop_
_entity_poly.entity_id
_entity_poly.type
_entity_poly.pdbx_seq_one_letter_code
_entity_poly.pdbx_strand_id
1 'polypeptide(L)'
;MTKFQAEAPGKLYIAGEYAVVDGKAAIVAAVNRYVKVTVDAAGACDFPCDFPKDADCGGNFYGRNFYGKIACEDKNFEPLYWKFDEARFGGMRFGGNSREFILDKSYGCGFDSRADACDLPAEESPATNDLPAQTNVEKIKKYYAYVISAMNVVDEYAREMGVLEAQGAQGAQSSKGGAREYNVRIESDLDDKKTGKKYGLGSSAAVTVAAVRALCEWYGLAIATPELCKLAIIASSLVKKSGSGGDVAASVYGGWVLYRAYNREWLKAEVEMIESGDSSLCELLQKKWPRFVVKRLKVGGGLRLLVGWTGSPASSAELVGSVKAGVKAGAASGANSGDSAAREHAKTHAKTYEDFCAQSEKCVQKIAKSLENGDFNALLSGFAQNRALLKDLGEITGTLIETPKLTRLIEAANCAGLPAKTSGAGGGDCGIAIARSQDFDAVANRIKSEWQKNGIEALGLQVAEFDENRDSSLIEQRKNDHIKLACKQYKSRADAGFEAVRFIPNALPQLALSDVDTSVSVLGAAEKWAAPLYINAMTGGSKNGENINASLARVAAKTGVAMACGSLSAALKNPQLAGTFSVIRRFNPRGFVMANVSAGVAAEQAIKAVEILQANALQIHLNAAQELVMSEGDRDFSAWLSNIEAIVSALDSMKVPVVVKETGCGMSARDVLRLQNVGVRAVDVGGRGGTNFVAIENARRGGRRGYEFLDSWGLTTVESLLDIARCDEILRDYGDSAVAGDSCDSAQMQVFASGGVRTPLDVVRALKLGASAVGVAGEFLHTLTCGGMDALVEQIEDWKTQIRVIMALLGCRNIADLRKNSRILIDGKPCNL
;
A
#
# COMPACT_ATOMS: atom_id res chain seq x y z
N MET A 1 -7.79 18.63 23.29
CA MET A 1 -7.44 17.31 23.84
C MET A 1 -7.24 16.37 22.67
N THR A 2 -6.06 15.78 22.54
CA THR A 2 -5.70 14.86 21.45
C THR A 2 -6.27 13.48 21.75
N LYS A 3 -7.24 13.04 20.95
CA LYS A 3 -7.86 11.72 21.01
C LYS A 3 -7.72 11.08 19.63
N PHE A 4 -7.12 9.90 19.55
CA PHE A 4 -6.98 9.12 18.33
C PHE A 4 -7.81 7.86 18.43
N GLN A 5 -8.52 7.50 17.37
CA GLN A 5 -9.39 6.33 17.37
C GLN A 5 -9.18 5.57 16.07
N ALA A 6 -8.93 4.27 16.20
CA ALA A 6 -8.84 3.36 15.08
C ALA A 6 -9.80 2.19 15.26
N GLU A 7 -10.21 1.60 14.14
CA GLU A 7 -11.08 0.44 14.10
C GLU A 7 -10.50 -0.69 13.25
N ALA A 8 -10.89 -1.92 13.58
CA ALA A 8 -10.54 -3.12 12.82
C ALA A 8 -11.73 -4.09 12.77
N PRO A 9 -12.07 -4.63 11.60
CA PRO A 9 -13.17 -5.55 11.41
C PRO A 9 -12.82 -6.93 11.98
N GLY A 10 -13.85 -7.67 12.35
CA GLY A 10 -13.78 -9.11 12.54
C GLY A 10 -13.57 -9.84 11.22
N LYS A 11 -13.49 -11.17 11.29
CA LYS A 11 -13.20 -12.03 10.13
C LYS A 11 -13.95 -13.35 10.17
N LEU A 12 -14.12 -13.95 9.00
CA LEU A 12 -14.55 -15.33 8.80
C LEU A 12 -13.57 -16.05 7.88
N TYR A 13 -13.32 -17.33 8.16
CA TYR A 13 -12.55 -18.15 7.24
C TYR A 13 -13.49 -18.73 6.18
N ILE A 14 -13.06 -18.62 4.93
CA ILE A 14 -13.81 -19.08 3.76
C ILE A 14 -13.30 -20.44 3.30
N ALA A 15 -11.99 -20.69 3.39
CA ALA A 15 -11.38 -21.99 3.13
C ALA A 15 -9.92 -22.04 3.65
N GLY A 16 -9.42 -23.24 3.97
CA GLY A 16 -8.00 -23.49 4.26
C GLY A 16 -7.60 -23.39 5.74
N GLU A 17 -8.57 -23.51 6.65
CA GLU A 17 -8.49 -23.15 8.06
C GLU A 17 -7.44 -23.89 8.87
N TYR A 18 -7.23 -25.17 8.55
CA TYR A 18 -6.23 -26.01 9.20
C TYR A 18 -4.92 -26.04 8.42
N ALA A 19 -4.96 -26.21 7.10
CA ALA A 19 -3.75 -26.31 6.28
C ALA A 19 -2.89 -25.03 6.30
N VAL A 20 -3.48 -23.87 6.56
CA VAL A 20 -2.77 -22.59 6.67
C VAL A 20 -1.74 -22.59 7.80
N VAL A 21 -1.97 -23.35 8.88
CA VAL A 21 -1.01 -23.42 10.00
C VAL A 21 0.28 -24.14 9.61
N ASP A 22 0.27 -24.90 8.50
CA ASP A 22 1.42 -25.60 7.92
C ASP A 22 1.94 -24.90 6.66
N GLY A 23 1.54 -23.63 6.46
CA GLY A 23 2.04 -22.77 5.40
C GLY A 23 1.36 -22.98 4.04
N LYS A 24 0.18 -23.61 4.00
CA LYS A 24 -0.70 -23.61 2.81
C LYS A 24 -1.53 -22.33 2.74
N ALA A 25 -2.20 -22.12 1.61
CA ALA A 25 -3.07 -20.96 1.41
C ALA A 25 -4.42 -21.10 2.15
N ALA A 26 -4.99 -19.97 2.53
CA ALA A 26 -6.36 -19.83 3.02
C ALA A 26 -7.03 -18.60 2.41
N ILE A 27 -8.35 -18.60 2.40
CA ILE A 27 -9.16 -17.42 2.07
C ILE A 27 -9.87 -16.97 3.34
N VAL A 28 -9.72 -15.69 3.68
CA VAL A 28 -10.30 -15.09 4.87
C VAL A 28 -11.03 -13.82 4.46
N ALA A 29 -12.25 -13.61 4.93
CA ALA A 29 -13.03 -12.41 4.65
C ALA A 29 -13.16 -11.56 5.90
N ALA A 30 -12.90 -10.25 5.79
CA ALA A 30 -13.23 -9.29 6.83
C ALA A 30 -14.75 -9.04 6.85
N VAL A 31 -15.35 -8.86 8.03
CA VAL A 31 -16.80 -8.62 8.18
C VAL A 31 -17.07 -7.31 8.92
N ASN A 32 -18.19 -6.67 8.60
CA ASN A 32 -18.61 -5.34 9.08
C ASN A 32 -19.06 -5.31 10.57
N ARG A 33 -18.29 -5.94 11.44
CA ARG A 33 -18.33 -5.81 12.90
C ARG A 33 -16.95 -5.43 13.35
N TYR A 34 -16.83 -4.46 14.24
CA TYR A 34 -15.57 -3.80 14.49
C TYR A 34 -15.13 -3.94 15.96
N VAL A 35 -13.83 -3.85 16.17
CA VAL A 35 -13.27 -3.43 17.45
C VAL A 35 -12.73 -2.05 17.25
N LYS A 36 -13.11 -1.12 18.13
CA LYS A 36 -12.60 0.24 18.16
C LYS A 36 -11.65 0.36 19.34
N VAL A 37 -10.48 0.95 19.07
CA VAL A 37 -9.53 1.30 20.11
C VAL A 37 -9.28 2.79 20.04
N THR A 38 -9.40 3.44 21.19
CA THR A 38 -9.20 4.87 21.36
C THR A 38 -8.00 5.08 22.27
N VAL A 39 -7.10 5.98 21.86
CA VAL A 39 -5.95 6.42 22.65
C VAL A 39 -6.10 7.92 22.93
N ASP A 40 -6.04 8.31 24.20
CA ASP A 40 -6.10 9.70 24.66
C ASP A 40 -5.09 9.97 25.79
N ALA A 41 -4.79 11.24 26.05
CA ALA A 41 -3.82 11.64 27.07
C ALA A 41 -4.24 11.23 28.49
N ALA A 42 -3.29 10.75 29.30
CA ALA A 42 -3.55 10.49 30.72
C ALA A 42 -3.99 11.78 31.44
N GLY A 43 -5.07 11.71 32.22
CA GLY A 43 -5.68 12.88 32.91
C GLY A 43 -6.88 13.53 32.22
N ALA A 44 -7.20 13.18 30.98
CA ALA A 44 -8.45 13.59 30.33
C ALA A 44 -9.64 12.72 30.80
N CYS A 45 -10.20 13.03 31.97
CA CYS A 45 -11.37 12.33 32.50
C CYS A 45 -12.68 12.93 31.98
N ASP A 46 -13.14 12.52 30.80
CA ASP A 46 -14.54 12.74 30.36
C ASP A 46 -15.45 11.60 30.88
N PHE A 47 -15.60 11.48 32.20
CA PHE A 47 -16.69 10.68 32.78
C PHE A 47 -17.36 11.44 33.93
N PRO A 48 -18.71 11.46 33.98
CA PRO A 48 -19.44 11.88 35.17
C PRO A 48 -19.13 10.84 36.24
N CYS A 49 -18.27 11.19 37.18
CA CYS A 49 -18.13 10.41 38.38
C CYS A 49 -19.38 10.66 39.23
N ASP A 50 -20.13 9.60 39.52
CA ASP A 50 -21.17 9.57 40.56
C ASP A 50 -20.51 9.64 41.95
N PHE A 51 -19.69 10.67 42.20
CA PHE A 51 -19.29 11.05 43.54
C PHE A 51 -20.34 12.02 44.10
N PRO A 52 -20.88 11.79 45.31
CA PRO A 52 -21.74 12.76 45.97
C PRO A 52 -21.02 14.10 46.05
N LYS A 53 -21.66 15.18 45.57
CA LYS A 53 -21.06 16.53 45.48
C LYS A 53 -20.82 17.22 46.83
N ASP A 54 -21.14 16.58 47.95
CA ASP A 54 -21.15 17.21 49.28
C ASP A 54 -20.30 16.44 50.30
N ALA A 55 -19.07 16.08 49.94
CA ALA A 55 -18.06 15.69 50.91
C ALA A 55 -16.81 16.54 50.69
N ASP A 56 -16.54 17.41 51.67
CA ASP A 56 -15.38 18.26 51.80
C ASP A 56 -14.07 17.44 51.64
N CYS A 57 -13.53 17.39 50.44
CA CYS A 57 -12.29 16.69 50.12
C CYS A 57 -11.09 17.66 50.05
N GLY A 58 -10.91 18.41 51.14
CA GLY A 58 -9.70 19.17 51.45
C GLY A 58 -8.52 18.31 51.93
N GLY A 59 -8.28 17.14 51.32
CA GLY A 59 -7.21 16.22 51.72
C GLY A 59 -6.58 15.48 50.54
N ASN A 60 -5.35 15.85 50.19
CA ASN A 60 -4.34 15.09 49.44
C ASN A 60 -4.82 13.92 48.57
N PHE A 61 -5.30 14.21 47.36
CA PHE A 61 -5.39 13.22 46.26
C PHE A 61 -4.17 13.24 45.31
N TYR A 62 -3.12 14.01 45.61
CA TYR A 62 -1.88 14.15 44.82
C TYR A 62 -0.76 13.16 45.20
N GLY A 63 -1.11 11.90 45.49
CA GLY A 63 -0.16 10.89 45.97
C GLY A 63 -0.04 9.59 45.14
N ARG A 64 -0.67 9.50 43.96
CA ARG A 64 -0.71 8.25 43.17
C ARG A 64 -0.20 8.46 41.74
N ASN A 65 1.06 8.10 41.49
CA ASN A 65 1.72 8.20 40.19
C ASN A 65 1.28 7.06 39.25
N PHE A 66 0.22 7.26 38.46
CA PHE A 66 -0.18 6.36 37.36
C PHE A 66 -0.09 7.08 36.02
N TYR A 67 0.40 6.38 34.99
CA TYR A 67 0.75 6.97 33.69
C TYR A 67 -0.32 6.66 32.62
N GLY A 68 -1.29 5.79 32.92
CA GLY A 68 -2.42 5.50 32.02
C GLY A 68 -3.35 4.37 32.52
N LYS A 69 -4.43 4.11 31.78
CA LYS A 69 -5.37 3.00 32.04
C LYS A 69 -5.78 2.28 30.75
N ILE A 70 -6.06 0.98 30.84
CA ILE A 70 -6.75 0.19 29.81
C ILE A 70 -8.16 -0.11 30.32
N ALA A 71 -9.18 0.22 29.53
CA ALA A 71 -10.57 -0.04 29.88
C ALA A 71 -11.37 -0.56 28.68
N CYS A 72 -12.34 -1.44 28.94
CA CYS A 72 -13.32 -1.90 27.98
C CYS A 72 -14.71 -1.36 28.37
N GLU A 73 -15.56 -1.05 27.39
CA GLU A 73 -16.96 -0.65 27.69
C GLU A 73 -17.84 -1.80 28.20
N ASP A 74 -17.43 -3.05 27.97
CA ASP A 74 -18.14 -4.21 28.48
C ASP A 74 -17.95 -4.32 30.00
N LYS A 75 -19.06 -4.33 30.73
CA LYS A 75 -19.14 -4.35 32.20
C LYS A 75 -18.44 -5.54 32.84
N ASN A 76 -18.11 -6.57 32.05
CA ASN A 76 -17.40 -7.76 32.49
C ASN A 76 -15.88 -7.57 32.63
N PHE A 77 -15.31 -6.45 32.17
CA PHE A 77 -13.87 -6.22 32.25
C PHE A 77 -13.53 -5.10 33.23
N GLU A 78 -12.81 -5.44 34.30
CA GLU A 78 -12.26 -4.43 35.21
C GLU A 78 -11.17 -3.59 34.51
N PRO A 79 -11.10 -2.27 34.76
CA PRO A 79 -10.02 -1.43 34.26
C PRO A 79 -8.66 -1.84 34.81
N LEU A 80 -7.63 -1.79 33.97
CA LEU A 80 -6.25 -2.10 34.33
C LEU A 80 -5.40 -0.84 34.26
N TYR A 81 -4.87 -0.39 35.39
CA TYR A 81 -4.02 0.81 35.47
C TYR A 81 -2.56 0.41 35.35
N TRP A 82 -1.75 1.30 34.80
CA TRP A 82 -0.33 1.06 34.65
C TRP A 82 0.52 2.28 34.98
N LYS A 83 1.73 2.01 35.48
CA LYS A 83 2.77 3.02 35.68
C LYS A 83 4.05 2.64 34.96
N PHE A 84 4.78 3.65 34.50
CA PHE A 84 6.03 3.46 33.79
C PHE A 84 7.18 3.25 34.79
N ASP A 85 8.00 2.23 34.58
CA ASP A 85 9.20 1.93 35.37
C ASP A 85 10.45 2.30 34.53
N GLU A 86 10.99 3.49 34.79
CA GLU A 86 12.19 4.00 34.10
C GLU A 86 13.43 3.15 34.36
N ALA A 87 13.53 2.46 35.50
CA ALA A 87 14.70 1.66 35.86
C ALA A 87 14.79 0.35 35.05
N ARG A 88 13.67 -0.13 34.49
CA ARG A 88 13.61 -1.34 33.65
C ARG A 88 13.63 -1.05 32.15
N PHE A 89 13.57 0.22 31.77
CA PHE A 89 13.45 0.67 30.38
C PHE A 89 14.72 0.43 29.52
N GLY A 90 15.85 0.03 30.14
CA GLY A 90 17.11 -0.20 29.45
C GLY A 90 17.52 -1.66 29.18
N GLY A 91 16.75 -2.66 29.63
CA GLY A 91 17.28 -4.04 29.77
C GLY A 91 16.70 -5.14 28.87
N MET A 92 15.42 -5.08 28.47
CA MET A 92 14.78 -6.18 27.73
C MET A 92 13.78 -5.65 26.69
N ARG A 93 13.98 -5.99 25.42
CA ARG A 93 13.06 -5.68 24.32
C ARG A 93 11.91 -6.70 24.31
N PHE A 94 10.69 -6.28 23.95
CA PHE A 94 9.42 -7.04 23.91
C PHE A 94 8.94 -7.81 25.17
N GLY A 95 9.78 -8.02 26.20
CA GLY A 95 9.46 -8.81 27.39
C GLY A 95 9.85 -8.20 28.74
N GLY A 96 10.57 -7.06 28.78
CA GLY A 96 10.80 -6.33 30.02
C GLY A 96 9.54 -5.54 30.39
N ASN A 97 8.90 -5.83 31.52
CA ASN A 97 7.80 -4.99 32.04
C ASN A 97 8.34 -3.57 32.35
N SER A 98 8.40 -2.69 31.35
CA SER A 98 8.51 -1.24 31.52
C SER A 98 7.24 -0.64 32.11
N ARG A 99 6.19 -1.47 32.26
CA ARG A 99 4.92 -1.16 32.88
C ARG A 99 4.68 -2.04 34.10
N GLU A 100 4.53 -1.41 35.25
CA GLU A 100 3.93 -2.06 36.42
C GLU A 100 2.41 -1.85 36.37
N PHE A 101 1.66 -2.95 36.40
CA PHE A 101 0.19 -2.92 36.31
C PHE A 101 -0.43 -3.18 37.67
N ILE A 102 -1.51 -2.46 37.97
CA ILE A 102 -2.25 -2.59 39.23
C ILE A 102 -3.76 -2.51 38.99
N LEU A 103 -4.52 -3.02 39.96
CA LEU A 103 -5.98 -2.88 40.03
C LEU A 103 -6.28 -1.73 41.00
N ASP A 104 -6.86 -0.62 40.53
CA ASP A 104 -7.28 0.44 41.45
C ASP A 104 -8.74 0.24 41.87
N LYS A 105 -8.92 -0.02 43.16
CA LYS A 105 -10.06 0.39 44.00
C LYS A 105 -9.50 0.64 45.41
N SER A 106 -8.54 1.55 45.59
CA SER A 106 -7.92 1.91 46.89
C SER A 106 -7.71 0.72 47.85
N TYR A 107 -6.67 -0.10 47.60
CA TYR A 107 -6.16 -1.20 48.46
C TYR A 107 -7.11 -1.76 49.54
N GLY A 108 -7.74 -2.90 49.25
CA GLY A 108 -8.22 -3.85 50.26
C GLY A 108 -9.42 -3.39 51.12
N CYS A 109 -10.62 -3.81 50.76
CA CYS A 109 -11.67 -4.15 51.71
C CYS A 109 -12.65 -5.12 51.04
N GLY A 110 -13.00 -6.19 51.76
CA GLY A 110 -13.71 -7.34 51.24
C GLY A 110 -15.13 -7.02 50.77
N PHE A 111 -15.59 -7.77 49.78
CA PHE A 111 -16.99 -8.13 49.67
C PHE A 111 -17.13 -9.59 49.30
N ASP A 112 -18.07 -10.19 50.00
CA ASP A 112 -18.38 -11.61 50.06
C ASP A 112 -19.08 -12.09 48.78
N SER A 113 -18.99 -13.39 48.64
CA SER A 113 -19.49 -14.32 47.62
C SER A 113 -20.89 -14.08 47.02
N ARG A 114 -21.01 -14.57 45.76
CA ARG A 114 -22.20 -15.01 45.01
C ARG A 114 -22.79 -14.05 43.95
N ALA A 115 -22.36 -14.25 42.71
CA ALA A 115 -23.24 -14.49 41.56
C ALA A 115 -22.40 -15.07 40.41
N ASP A 116 -22.53 -16.38 40.18
CA ASP A 116 -22.14 -17.19 39.02
C ASP A 116 -21.03 -16.64 38.11
N ALA A 117 -19.81 -17.05 38.43
CA ALA A 117 -18.70 -17.07 37.49
C ALA A 117 -19.09 -17.90 36.26
N CYS A 118 -19.25 -17.24 35.11
CA CYS A 118 -19.14 -17.94 33.84
C CYS A 118 -17.66 -18.28 33.63
N ASP A 119 -17.37 -19.57 33.78
CA ASP A 119 -16.05 -20.17 33.58
C ASP A 119 -15.41 -19.73 32.25
N LEU A 120 -14.23 -19.11 32.37
CA LEU A 120 -13.23 -19.13 31.32
C LEU A 120 -12.18 -20.16 31.73
N PRO A 121 -12.08 -21.33 31.08
CA PRO A 121 -10.84 -22.07 31.14
C PRO A 121 -9.78 -21.23 30.41
N ALA A 122 -8.75 -20.87 31.15
CA ALA A 122 -7.40 -20.93 30.60
C ALA A 122 -7.26 -22.25 29.83
N GLU A 123 -6.71 -22.22 28.61
CA GLU A 123 -6.14 -23.41 27.99
C GLU A 123 -5.33 -24.17 29.06
N GLU A 124 -5.81 -25.35 29.48
CA GLU A 124 -5.05 -26.21 30.37
C GLU A 124 -3.76 -26.62 29.65
N SER A 125 -2.65 -26.07 30.14
CA SER A 125 -1.31 -26.57 29.81
C SER A 125 -1.14 -27.94 30.48
N PRO A 126 -0.48 -28.94 29.85
CA PRO A 126 -0.37 -30.27 30.41
C PRO A 126 0.38 -30.24 31.75
N ALA A 127 -0.25 -30.87 32.75
CA ALA A 127 0.24 -31.25 34.08
C ALA A 127 1.60 -30.69 34.53
N THR A 128 1.55 -29.64 35.34
CA THR A 128 2.54 -29.40 36.39
C THR A 128 1.78 -29.07 37.68
N ASN A 129 1.68 -30.05 38.58
CA ASN A 129 1.27 -29.81 39.96
C ASN A 129 2.25 -28.83 40.62
N ASP A 130 1.70 -27.99 41.50
CA ASP A 130 2.34 -27.06 42.43
C ASP A 130 2.74 -25.67 41.92
N LEU A 131 1.77 -24.73 41.83
CA LEU A 131 2.01 -23.29 41.99
C LEU A 131 0.84 -22.59 42.74
N PRO A 132 1.10 -21.63 43.66
CA PRO A 132 0.10 -21.02 44.53
C PRO A 132 -0.80 -20.00 43.80
N ALA A 133 -1.95 -19.70 44.40
CA ALA A 133 -3.04 -18.86 43.87
C ALA A 133 -2.58 -17.57 43.16
N GLN A 134 -2.84 -17.47 41.85
CA GLN A 134 -2.59 -16.29 41.01
C GLN A 134 -3.26 -15.03 41.56
N THR A 135 -2.54 -13.92 41.55
CA THR A 135 -3.06 -12.60 41.97
C THR A 135 -4.12 -12.07 40.98
N ASN A 136 -5.10 -11.29 41.45
CA ASN A 136 -6.17 -10.75 40.58
C ASN A 136 -5.63 -9.92 39.39
N VAL A 137 -4.46 -9.30 39.52
CA VAL A 137 -3.78 -8.55 38.44
C VAL A 137 -3.39 -9.47 37.28
N GLU A 138 -2.84 -10.67 37.56
CA GLU A 138 -2.40 -11.62 36.52
C GLU A 138 -3.58 -12.16 35.71
N LYS A 139 -4.71 -12.38 36.36
CA LYS A 139 -5.97 -12.77 35.69
C LYS A 139 -6.43 -11.69 34.72
N ILE A 140 -6.40 -10.42 35.13
CA ILE A 140 -6.85 -9.30 34.28
C ILE A 140 -5.85 -8.98 33.16
N LYS A 141 -4.54 -9.11 33.41
CA LYS A 141 -3.52 -9.05 32.36
C LYS A 141 -3.78 -10.04 31.23
N LYS A 142 -4.30 -11.23 31.55
CA LYS A 142 -4.65 -12.23 30.54
C LYS A 142 -5.77 -11.76 29.61
N TYR A 143 -6.73 -10.98 30.09
CA TYR A 143 -7.80 -10.40 29.27
C TYR A 143 -7.27 -9.35 28.30
N TYR A 144 -6.33 -8.51 28.73
CA TYR A 144 -5.74 -7.46 27.92
C TYR A 144 -4.42 -7.84 27.23
N ALA A 145 -4.03 -9.12 27.24
CA ALA A 145 -2.72 -9.57 26.78
C ALA A 145 -2.37 -9.10 25.35
N TYR A 146 -3.35 -9.16 24.43
CA TYR A 146 -3.21 -8.70 23.05
C TYR A 146 -3.00 -7.19 22.92
N VAL A 147 -3.65 -6.40 23.78
CA VAL A 147 -3.53 -4.94 23.82
C VAL A 147 -2.19 -4.55 24.43
N ILE A 148 -1.80 -5.20 25.52
CA ILE A 148 -0.49 -5.00 26.17
C ILE A 148 0.64 -5.34 25.20
N SER A 149 0.51 -6.45 24.46
CA SER A 149 1.49 -6.82 23.43
C SER A 149 1.56 -5.78 22.30
N ALA A 150 0.42 -5.29 21.82
CA ALA A 150 0.37 -4.21 20.84
C ALA A 150 1.05 -2.93 21.35
N MET A 151 0.80 -2.54 22.60
CA MET A 151 1.47 -1.41 23.25
C MET A 151 2.99 -1.60 23.25
N ASN A 152 3.49 -2.72 23.76
CA ASN A 152 4.93 -2.99 23.84
C ASN A 152 5.62 -2.99 22.46
N VAL A 153 4.99 -3.61 21.46
CA VAL A 153 5.54 -3.69 20.10
C VAL A 153 5.57 -2.32 19.42
N VAL A 154 4.51 -1.52 19.56
CA VAL A 154 4.45 -0.18 18.94
C VAL A 154 5.37 0.81 19.66
N ASP A 155 5.49 0.74 20.99
CA ASP A 155 6.43 1.58 21.73
C ASP A 155 7.87 1.31 21.30
N GLU A 156 8.23 0.03 21.16
CA GLU A 156 9.56 -0.35 20.68
C GLU A 156 9.81 0.14 19.26
N TYR A 157 8.80 0.03 18.38
CA TYR A 157 8.87 0.59 17.04
C TYR A 157 9.04 2.12 17.06
N ALA A 158 8.28 2.82 17.90
CA ALA A 158 8.37 4.28 18.06
C ALA A 158 9.75 4.72 18.60
N ARG A 159 10.35 3.92 19.48
CA ARG A 159 11.71 4.11 19.99
C ARG A 159 12.76 3.99 18.89
N GLU A 160 12.71 2.92 18.09
CA GLU A 160 13.62 2.74 16.96
C GLU A 160 13.47 3.85 15.89
N MET A 161 12.26 4.37 15.73
CA MET A 161 11.95 5.48 14.83
C MET A 161 12.34 6.86 15.39
N GLY A 162 12.92 6.93 16.60
CA GLY A 162 13.37 8.18 17.22
C GLY A 162 12.24 9.09 17.70
N VAL A 163 10.99 8.60 17.77
CA VAL A 163 9.83 9.34 18.26
C VAL A 163 9.81 9.41 19.79
N LEU A 164 10.32 8.36 20.44
CA LEU A 164 10.52 8.31 21.89
C LEU A 164 12.01 8.58 22.19
N GLU A 165 12.35 9.79 22.65
CA GLU A 165 13.74 10.13 23.03
C GLU A 165 14.23 9.26 24.20
N ALA A 166 15.38 8.62 24.06
CA ALA A 166 16.10 8.08 25.20
C ALA A 166 16.69 9.24 26.00
N GLN A 167 16.13 9.56 27.18
CA GLN A 167 16.79 10.48 28.11
C GLN A 167 18.06 9.81 28.63
N GLY A 168 19.19 10.16 28.02
CA GLY A 168 20.47 9.52 28.28
C GLY A 168 21.66 10.25 27.66
N ALA A 169 21.72 11.58 27.75
CA ALA A 169 22.95 12.38 27.73
C ALA A 169 22.62 13.84 28.07
N GLN A 170 22.99 14.24 29.29
CA GLN A 170 23.16 15.61 29.80
C GLN A 170 22.30 16.75 29.21
N GLY A 171 21.37 17.25 30.04
CA GLY A 171 21.10 18.68 30.13
C GLY A 171 20.37 19.33 28.96
N ALA A 172 19.11 18.96 28.72
CA ALA A 172 18.16 19.85 28.05
C ALA A 172 16.77 19.67 28.66
N GLN A 173 16.23 20.74 29.24
CA GLN A 173 14.80 20.85 29.54
C GLN A 173 14.04 20.77 28.21
N SER A 174 13.55 19.59 27.82
CA SER A 174 12.61 19.45 26.71
C SER A 174 11.19 19.29 27.26
N SER A 175 10.33 20.25 26.92
CA SER A 175 8.94 20.37 27.33
C SER A 175 7.98 19.47 26.53
N LYS A 176 8.31 18.18 26.36
CA LYS A 176 7.41 17.19 25.75
C LYS A 176 7.26 15.92 26.61
N GLY A 177 6.81 16.10 27.86
CA GLY A 177 6.40 14.99 28.74
C GLY A 177 5.09 14.29 28.35
N GLY A 178 4.50 14.54 27.17
CA GLY A 178 3.13 14.12 26.83
C GLY A 178 2.96 12.88 25.95
N ALA A 179 4.01 12.32 25.35
CA ALA A 179 3.86 11.22 24.38
C ALA A 179 3.73 9.83 25.01
N ARG A 180 4.15 9.67 26.28
CA ARG A 180 4.24 8.36 26.97
C ARG A 180 3.07 8.08 27.91
N GLU A 181 2.22 9.06 28.16
CA GLU A 181 1.13 8.97 29.13
C GLU A 181 -0.21 8.93 28.41
N TYR A 182 -0.77 7.73 28.25
CA TYR A 182 -2.00 7.55 27.49
C TYR A 182 -2.93 6.50 28.09
N ASN A 183 -4.23 6.72 27.91
CA ASN A 183 -5.26 5.73 28.17
C ASN A 183 -5.60 4.96 26.89
N VAL A 184 -6.04 3.72 27.04
CA VAL A 184 -6.55 2.87 25.96
C VAL A 184 -7.97 2.46 26.30
N ARG A 185 -8.94 2.85 25.46
CA ARG A 185 -10.34 2.43 25.57
C ARG A 185 -10.70 1.50 24.43
N ILE A 186 -11.39 0.41 24.77
CA ILE A 186 -11.76 -0.65 23.82
C ILE A 186 -13.28 -0.77 23.77
N GLU A 187 -13.81 -0.82 22.56
CA GLU A 187 -15.22 -1.05 22.26
C GLU A 187 -15.31 -2.21 21.26
N SER A 188 -16.18 -3.19 21.50
CA SER A 188 -16.32 -4.38 20.63
C SER A 188 -17.79 -4.58 20.24
N ASP A 189 -18.03 -4.78 18.95
CA ASP A 189 -19.30 -5.28 18.41
C ASP A 189 -19.18 -6.71 17.82
N LEU A 190 -18.14 -7.45 18.23
CA LEU A 190 -17.89 -8.85 17.84
C LEU A 190 -18.51 -9.89 18.79
N ASP A 191 -19.22 -9.43 19.81
CA ASP A 191 -19.83 -10.25 20.85
C ASP A 191 -21.33 -9.93 20.95
N ASP A 192 -22.14 -10.90 21.36
CA ASP A 192 -23.56 -10.68 21.59
C ASP A 192 -23.79 -9.84 22.84
N LYS A 193 -24.35 -8.64 22.67
CA LYS A 193 -24.60 -7.69 23.77
C LYS A 193 -25.60 -8.20 24.81
N LYS A 194 -26.43 -9.20 24.47
CA LYS A 194 -27.42 -9.76 25.41
C LYS A 194 -26.85 -10.84 26.31
N THR A 195 -26.04 -11.74 25.75
CA THR A 195 -25.51 -12.91 26.46
C THR A 195 -24.02 -12.83 26.79
N GLY A 196 -23.30 -11.85 26.24
CA GLY A 196 -21.84 -11.72 26.36
C GLY A 196 -21.05 -12.79 25.58
N LYS A 197 -21.74 -13.68 24.84
CA LYS A 197 -21.10 -14.76 24.09
C LYS A 197 -20.45 -14.24 22.81
N LYS A 198 -19.28 -14.80 22.49
CA LYS A 198 -18.53 -14.45 21.28
C LYS A 198 -19.18 -15.05 20.03
N TYR A 199 -19.23 -14.29 18.94
CA TYR A 199 -19.68 -14.80 17.64
C TYR A 199 -18.64 -15.69 16.92
N GLY A 200 -17.38 -15.71 17.40
CA GLY A 200 -16.28 -16.42 16.72
C GLY A 200 -15.64 -15.63 15.58
N LEU A 201 -15.81 -14.30 15.55
CA LEU A 201 -15.34 -13.42 14.47
C LEU A 201 -13.88 -12.96 14.62
N GLY A 202 -13.09 -13.55 15.53
CA GLY A 202 -11.66 -13.24 15.68
C GLY A 202 -11.35 -11.97 16.48
N SER A 203 -12.01 -11.77 17.62
CA SER A 203 -11.86 -10.56 18.46
C SER A 203 -10.42 -10.26 18.89
N SER A 204 -9.58 -11.29 19.08
CA SER A 204 -8.15 -11.12 19.41
C SER A 204 -7.36 -10.44 18.32
N ALA A 205 -7.59 -10.80 17.06
CA ALA A 205 -6.90 -10.18 15.92
C ALA A 205 -7.40 -8.75 15.69
N ALA A 206 -8.72 -8.55 15.74
CA ALA A 206 -9.32 -7.22 15.57
C ALA A 206 -8.84 -6.23 16.64
N VAL A 207 -8.83 -6.62 17.92
CA VAL A 207 -8.33 -5.73 18.99
C VAL A 207 -6.84 -5.43 18.86
N THR A 208 -6.00 -6.40 18.47
CA THR A 208 -4.58 -6.15 18.21
C THR A 208 -4.39 -5.16 17.08
N VAL A 209 -5.10 -5.32 15.95
CA VAL A 209 -4.96 -4.43 14.80
C VAL A 209 -5.46 -3.03 15.11
N ALA A 210 -6.61 -2.90 15.77
CA ALA A 210 -7.16 -1.61 16.18
C ALA A 210 -6.21 -0.89 17.17
N ALA A 211 -5.64 -1.62 18.14
CA ALA A 211 -4.66 -1.06 19.08
C ALA A 211 -3.37 -0.62 18.38
N VAL A 212 -2.79 -1.47 17.53
CA VAL A 212 -1.58 -1.12 16.75
C VAL A 212 -1.82 0.14 15.91
N ARG A 213 -2.96 0.23 15.21
CA ARG A 213 -3.32 1.41 14.41
C ARG A 213 -3.44 2.67 15.27
N ALA A 214 -4.23 2.62 16.34
CA ALA A 214 -4.46 3.79 17.19
C ALA A 214 -3.17 4.29 17.86
N LEU A 215 -2.28 3.37 18.25
CA LEU A 215 -0.97 3.71 18.83
C LEU A 215 0.00 4.26 17.78
N CYS A 216 0.02 3.72 16.55
CA CYS A 216 0.81 4.31 15.47
C CYS A 216 0.35 5.75 15.17
N GLU A 217 -0.96 6.00 15.14
CA GLU A 217 -1.50 7.36 14.97
C GLU A 217 -1.14 8.27 16.15
N TRP A 218 -1.26 7.79 17.39
CA TRP A 218 -0.85 8.51 18.60
C TRP A 218 0.61 8.98 18.54
N TYR A 219 1.51 8.10 18.11
CA TYR A 219 2.93 8.42 17.95
C TYR A 219 3.27 9.16 16.65
N GLY A 220 2.29 9.43 15.77
CA GLY A 220 2.54 10.05 14.47
C GLY A 220 3.39 9.19 13.52
N LEU A 221 3.33 7.86 13.67
CA LEU A 221 4.07 6.91 12.86
C LEU A 221 3.36 6.65 11.53
N ALA A 222 3.96 7.10 10.44
CA ALA A 222 3.52 6.75 9.08
C ALA A 222 3.97 5.31 8.77
N ILE A 223 3.01 4.38 8.71
CA ILE A 223 3.26 2.95 8.46
C ILE A 223 2.39 2.44 7.31
N ALA A 224 2.99 1.72 6.36
CA ALA A 224 2.25 1.16 5.23
C ALA A 224 1.47 -0.10 5.64
N THR A 225 0.39 -0.42 4.92
CA THR A 225 -0.48 -1.58 5.22
C THR A 225 0.28 -2.92 5.38
N PRO A 226 1.28 -3.27 4.53
CA PRO A 226 2.05 -4.51 4.72
C PRO A 226 2.87 -4.51 6.01
N GLU A 227 3.44 -3.37 6.40
CA GLU A 227 4.26 -3.22 7.60
C GLU A 227 3.36 -3.25 8.84
N LEU A 228 2.22 -2.57 8.82
CA LEU A 228 1.20 -2.63 9.87
C LEU A 228 0.71 -4.07 10.08
N CYS A 229 0.50 -4.82 8.98
CA CYS A 229 0.14 -6.24 9.06
C CYS A 229 1.22 -7.07 9.75
N LYS A 230 2.48 -6.89 9.39
CA LYS A 230 3.60 -7.59 10.03
C LYS A 230 3.72 -7.22 11.50
N LEU A 231 3.60 -5.93 11.83
CA LEU A 231 3.66 -5.41 13.19
C LEU A 231 2.56 -6.02 14.08
N ALA A 232 1.31 -6.06 13.56
CA ALA A 232 0.20 -6.70 14.24
C ALA A 232 0.35 -8.22 14.37
N ILE A 233 0.96 -8.89 13.38
CA ILE A 233 1.29 -10.32 13.47
C ILE A 233 2.33 -10.57 14.56
N ILE A 234 3.38 -9.74 14.66
CA ILE A 234 4.39 -9.83 15.72
C ILE A 234 3.68 -9.71 17.08
N ALA A 235 2.92 -8.64 17.30
CA ALA A 235 2.17 -8.42 18.53
C ALA A 235 1.24 -9.60 18.87
N SER A 236 0.51 -10.14 17.89
CA SER A 236 -0.36 -11.30 18.11
C SER A 236 0.44 -12.58 18.43
N SER A 237 1.60 -12.78 17.81
CA SER A 237 2.42 -13.99 17.96
C SER A 237 3.10 -14.10 19.34
N LEU A 238 3.40 -12.96 19.96
CA LEU A 238 3.96 -12.88 21.32
C LEU A 238 2.97 -13.38 22.38
N VAL A 239 1.66 -13.21 22.15
CA VAL A 239 0.61 -13.73 23.02
C VAL A 239 0.26 -15.17 22.66
N LYS A 240 0.01 -15.43 21.37
CA LYS A 240 -0.42 -16.74 20.88
C LYS A 240 0.54 -17.28 19.82
N LYS A 241 1.43 -18.18 20.25
CA LYS A 241 2.47 -18.80 19.40
C LYS A 241 1.92 -19.75 18.32
N SER A 242 0.65 -20.17 18.42
CA SER A 242 0.02 -21.17 17.54
C SER A 242 -0.80 -20.59 16.38
N GLY A 243 -1.01 -19.27 16.33
CA GLY A 243 -1.81 -18.61 15.29
C GLY A 243 -1.21 -18.71 13.88
N SER A 244 -2.06 -18.63 12.86
CA SER A 244 -1.61 -18.56 11.46
C SER A 244 -1.34 -17.13 10.99
N GLY A 245 -1.97 -16.12 11.62
CA GLY A 245 -1.92 -14.71 11.21
C GLY A 245 -2.93 -14.30 10.12
N GLY A 246 -3.74 -15.24 9.62
CA GLY A 246 -4.72 -14.94 8.56
C GLY A 246 -5.88 -14.07 9.02
N ASP A 247 -6.25 -14.15 10.29
CA ASP A 247 -7.22 -13.28 10.95
C ASP A 247 -6.72 -11.84 11.10
N VAL A 248 -5.46 -11.66 11.48
CA VAL A 248 -4.78 -10.35 11.49
C VAL A 248 -4.75 -9.76 10.07
N ALA A 249 -4.36 -10.56 9.08
CA ALA A 249 -4.31 -10.11 7.68
C ALA A 249 -5.68 -9.63 7.17
N ALA A 250 -6.76 -10.37 7.44
CA ALA A 250 -8.12 -9.94 7.08
C ALA A 250 -8.51 -8.63 7.79
N SER A 251 -8.21 -8.53 9.09
CA SER A 251 -8.51 -7.33 9.89
C SER A 251 -7.73 -6.09 9.42
N VAL A 252 -6.55 -6.28 8.82
CA VAL A 252 -5.72 -5.20 8.26
C VAL A 252 -6.17 -4.81 6.85
N TYR A 253 -6.31 -5.77 5.95
CA TYR A 253 -6.53 -5.49 4.52
C TYR A 253 -8.00 -5.31 4.14
N GLY A 254 -8.93 -5.85 4.93
CA GLY A 254 -10.35 -5.84 4.60
C GLY A 254 -10.68 -6.70 3.37
N GLY A 255 -11.96 -6.71 2.99
CA GLY A 255 -12.44 -7.47 1.84
C GLY A 255 -12.20 -8.97 1.99
N TRP A 256 -11.95 -9.62 0.85
CA TRP A 256 -11.57 -11.03 0.76
C TRP A 256 -10.05 -11.11 0.58
N VAL A 257 -9.39 -11.92 1.39
CA VAL A 257 -7.94 -12.02 1.43
C VAL A 257 -7.51 -13.45 1.18
N LEU A 258 -6.72 -13.66 0.13
CA LEU A 258 -5.91 -14.87 -0.05
C LEU A 258 -4.64 -14.71 0.79
N TYR A 259 -4.46 -15.62 1.73
CA TYR A 259 -3.42 -15.55 2.75
C TYR A 259 -2.57 -16.83 2.74
N ARG A 260 -1.27 -16.69 2.96
CA ARG A 260 -0.37 -17.81 3.30
C ARG A 260 0.46 -17.44 4.52
N ALA A 261 0.48 -18.35 5.50
CA ALA A 261 1.20 -18.13 6.74
C ALA A 261 2.72 -18.02 6.52
N TYR A 262 3.32 -17.15 7.31
CA TYR A 262 4.76 -17.02 7.42
C TYR A 262 5.40 -18.24 8.09
N ASN A 263 6.71 -18.37 7.98
CA ASN A 263 7.47 -19.36 8.76
C ASN A 263 7.57 -18.91 10.24
N ARG A 264 6.95 -19.67 11.14
CA ARG A 264 6.87 -19.32 12.58
C ARG A 264 8.21 -19.49 13.29
N GLU A 265 8.96 -20.55 12.97
CA GLU A 265 10.27 -20.82 13.55
C GLU A 265 11.25 -19.70 13.19
N TRP A 266 11.19 -19.23 11.94
CA TRP A 266 11.94 -18.09 11.45
C TRP A 266 11.54 -16.79 12.17
N LEU A 267 10.24 -16.49 12.28
CA LEU A 267 9.80 -15.27 12.98
C LEU A 267 10.25 -15.29 14.44
N LYS A 268 10.18 -16.46 15.10
CA LYS A 268 10.65 -16.62 16.47
C LYS A 268 12.14 -16.31 16.60
N ALA A 269 12.97 -16.87 15.72
CA ALA A 269 14.41 -16.60 15.70
C ALA A 269 14.69 -15.11 15.46
N GLU A 270 13.96 -14.47 14.54
CA GLU A 270 14.11 -13.03 14.28
C GLU A 270 13.71 -12.17 15.49
N VAL A 271 12.64 -12.52 16.21
CA VAL A 271 12.26 -11.84 17.45
C VAL A 271 13.33 -12.04 18.52
N GLU A 272 13.87 -13.25 18.69
CA GLU A 272 14.97 -13.55 19.61
C GLU A 272 16.22 -12.71 19.29
N MET A 273 16.52 -12.48 18.00
CA MET A 273 17.63 -11.59 17.55
C MET A 273 17.36 -10.12 17.86
N ILE A 274 16.11 -9.66 17.78
CA ILE A 274 15.79 -8.30 18.21
C ILE A 274 15.94 -8.20 19.72
N GLU A 275 15.50 -9.19 20.48
CA GLU A 275 15.63 -9.25 21.94
C GLU A 275 17.09 -9.24 22.43
N SER A 276 17.99 -9.95 21.74
CA SER A 276 19.43 -9.95 22.03
C SER A 276 20.14 -8.64 21.66
N GLY A 277 19.52 -7.80 20.85
CA GLY A 277 20.10 -6.55 20.35
C GLY A 277 20.78 -6.67 18.99
N ASP A 278 20.82 -7.86 18.40
CA ASP A 278 21.51 -8.16 17.13
C ASP A 278 20.73 -7.73 15.88
N SER A 279 19.44 -7.40 16.03
CA SER A 279 18.60 -6.84 14.96
C SER A 279 17.62 -5.79 15.50
N SER A 280 16.77 -5.25 14.63
CA SER A 280 15.75 -4.26 14.95
C SER A 280 14.39 -4.62 14.36
N LEU A 281 13.33 -4.10 14.97
CA LEU A 281 11.96 -4.24 14.45
C LEU A 281 11.83 -3.59 13.07
N CYS A 282 12.48 -2.44 12.86
CA CYS A 282 12.58 -1.77 11.58
C CYS A 282 13.14 -2.69 10.48
N GLU A 283 14.24 -3.41 10.75
CA GLU A 283 14.82 -4.38 9.81
C GLU A 283 13.87 -5.54 9.54
N LEU A 284 13.30 -6.15 10.59
CA LEU A 284 12.39 -7.29 10.45
C LEU A 284 11.15 -6.96 9.62
N LEU A 285 10.60 -5.75 9.77
CA LEU A 285 9.46 -5.30 8.98
C LEU A 285 9.80 -5.19 7.48
N GLN A 286 11.04 -4.83 7.12
CA GLN A 286 11.49 -4.72 5.72
C GLN A 286 11.88 -6.06 5.10
N LYS A 287 12.22 -7.08 5.91
CA LYS A 287 12.57 -8.42 5.40
C LYS A 287 11.42 -9.07 4.62
N LYS A 288 11.78 -9.88 3.63
CA LYS A 288 10.83 -10.81 2.98
C LYS A 288 10.59 -11.99 3.91
N TRP A 289 9.39 -12.09 4.47
CA TRP A 289 9.04 -13.17 5.39
C TRP A 289 8.84 -14.48 4.62
N PRO A 290 9.58 -15.55 4.94
CA PRO A 290 9.45 -16.83 4.23
C PRO A 290 8.01 -17.34 4.27
N ARG A 291 7.48 -17.76 3.10
CA ARG A 291 6.09 -18.26 2.87
C ARG A 291 4.97 -17.23 3.03
N PHE A 292 5.23 -16.04 3.57
CA PHE A 292 4.21 -15.04 3.83
C PHE A 292 3.66 -14.43 2.54
N VAL A 293 2.35 -14.57 2.32
CA VAL A 293 1.65 -13.95 1.18
C VAL A 293 0.33 -13.39 1.67
N VAL A 294 0.02 -12.16 1.26
CA VAL A 294 -1.28 -11.53 1.47
C VAL A 294 -1.71 -10.87 0.16
N LYS A 295 -2.86 -11.28 -0.38
CA LYS A 295 -3.43 -10.73 -1.62
C LYS A 295 -4.92 -10.46 -1.40
N ARG A 296 -5.38 -9.23 -1.63
CA ARG A 296 -6.81 -8.91 -1.67
C ARG A 296 -7.41 -9.47 -2.98
N LEU A 297 -8.46 -10.28 -2.86
CA LEU A 297 -9.18 -10.87 -3.99
C LEU A 297 -10.25 -9.89 -4.47
N LYS A 298 -10.33 -9.68 -5.79
CA LYS A 298 -11.40 -8.91 -6.43
C LYS A 298 -12.54 -9.86 -6.76
N VAL A 299 -13.55 -9.93 -5.90
CA VAL A 299 -14.65 -10.88 -6.06
C VAL A 299 -15.60 -10.41 -7.17
N GLY A 300 -15.74 -11.23 -8.21
CA GLY A 300 -16.62 -10.97 -9.36
C GLY A 300 -18.06 -11.45 -9.12
N GLY A 301 -18.97 -11.09 -10.03
CA GLY A 301 -20.33 -11.66 -10.08
C GLY A 301 -21.30 -11.21 -8.99
N GLY A 302 -20.97 -10.17 -8.22
CA GLY A 302 -21.84 -9.64 -7.17
C GLY A 302 -22.18 -10.69 -6.11
N LEU A 303 -21.19 -11.39 -5.58
CA LEU A 303 -21.40 -12.43 -4.57
C LEU A 303 -21.54 -11.82 -3.18
N ARG A 304 -22.48 -12.34 -2.37
CA ARG A 304 -22.77 -11.89 -1.01
C ARG A 304 -22.67 -13.04 -0.01
N LEU A 305 -22.20 -12.72 1.19
CA LEU A 305 -22.01 -13.68 2.28
C LEU A 305 -23.27 -13.76 3.17
N LEU A 306 -23.65 -14.97 3.55
CA LEU A 306 -24.63 -15.29 4.59
C LEU A 306 -23.92 -16.02 5.71
N VAL A 307 -24.24 -15.67 6.96
CA VAL A 307 -23.57 -16.22 8.15
C VAL A 307 -24.61 -16.66 9.16
N GLY A 308 -24.53 -17.92 9.60
CA GLY A 308 -25.37 -18.47 10.66
C GLY A 308 -24.54 -18.81 11.89
N TRP A 309 -24.94 -18.31 13.06
CA TRP A 309 -24.30 -18.54 14.35
C TRP A 309 -25.09 -19.57 15.17
N THR A 310 -24.41 -20.55 15.76
CA THR A 310 -25.10 -21.66 16.44
C THR A 310 -25.34 -21.44 17.94
N GLY A 311 -24.79 -20.36 18.51
CA GLY A 311 -24.93 -20.00 19.92
C GLY A 311 -23.93 -20.69 20.87
N SER A 312 -23.00 -21.48 20.33
CA SER A 312 -22.03 -22.31 21.06
C SER A 312 -20.59 -21.92 20.68
N PRO A 313 -19.97 -20.94 21.37
CA PRO A 313 -18.61 -20.52 21.05
C PRO A 313 -17.61 -21.70 21.12
N ALA A 314 -16.69 -21.77 20.17
CA ALA A 314 -15.65 -22.78 20.08
C ALA A 314 -14.25 -22.15 20.11
N SER A 315 -13.31 -22.79 20.82
CA SER A 315 -11.92 -22.34 20.87
C SER A 315 -11.16 -22.86 19.66
N SER A 316 -10.83 -21.96 18.73
CA SER A 316 -10.00 -22.31 17.56
C SER A 316 -8.60 -22.83 17.95
N ALA A 317 -8.07 -22.42 19.13
CA ALA A 317 -6.77 -22.89 19.60
C ALA A 317 -6.82 -24.36 20.04
N GLU A 318 -7.83 -24.72 20.83
CA GLU A 318 -8.04 -26.08 21.32
C GLU A 318 -8.31 -27.05 20.16
N LEU A 319 -9.14 -26.65 19.19
CA LEU A 319 -9.41 -27.49 18.02
C LEU A 319 -8.18 -27.71 17.15
N VAL A 320 -7.35 -26.68 16.92
CA VAL A 320 -6.07 -26.84 16.21
C VAL A 320 -5.08 -27.68 17.03
N GLY A 321 -5.07 -27.53 18.36
CA GLY A 321 -4.27 -28.34 19.27
C GLY A 321 -4.68 -29.82 19.23
N SER A 322 -5.99 -30.09 19.25
CA SER A 322 -6.58 -31.42 19.16
C SER A 322 -6.24 -32.11 17.84
N VAL A 323 -6.38 -31.41 16.71
CA VAL A 323 -5.94 -31.89 15.39
C VAL A 323 -4.45 -32.24 15.38
N LYS A 324 -3.59 -31.35 15.90
CA LYS A 324 -2.14 -31.62 15.99
C LYS A 324 -1.81 -32.81 16.88
N ALA A 325 -2.53 -32.99 17.99
CA ALA A 325 -2.37 -34.13 18.88
C ALA A 325 -2.82 -35.43 18.19
N GLY A 326 -3.95 -35.42 17.50
CA GLY A 326 -4.47 -36.56 16.73
C GLY A 326 -3.52 -37.00 15.61
N VAL A 327 -2.95 -36.05 14.86
CA VAL A 327 -1.93 -36.35 13.82
C VAL A 327 -0.70 -37.04 14.42
N LYS A 328 -0.21 -36.57 15.57
CA LYS A 328 0.94 -37.19 16.26
C LYS A 328 0.62 -38.59 16.78
N ALA A 329 -0.58 -38.80 17.33
CA ALA A 329 -1.02 -40.09 17.84
C ALA A 329 -1.15 -41.14 16.71
N GLY A 330 -1.72 -40.76 15.56
CA GLY A 330 -1.85 -41.64 14.39
C GLY A 330 -0.51 -42.06 13.79
N ALA A 331 0.49 -41.17 13.79
CA ALA A 331 1.85 -41.49 13.34
C ALA A 331 2.58 -42.49 14.26
N ALA A 332 2.30 -42.46 15.58
CA ALA A 332 2.90 -43.37 16.55
C ALA A 332 2.28 -44.78 16.52
N SER A 333 0.98 -44.91 16.24
CA SER A 333 0.29 -46.21 16.12
C SER A 333 0.69 -47.02 14.88
N GLY A 334 1.19 -46.38 13.82
CA GLY A 334 1.65 -47.06 12.59
C GLY A 334 3.02 -47.72 12.71
N ALA A 335 3.79 -47.43 13.77
CA ALA A 335 5.15 -47.93 13.96
C ALA A 335 5.26 -49.23 14.77
N ASN A 336 4.20 -49.66 15.46
CA ASN A 336 4.25 -50.77 16.45
C ASN A 336 3.49 -52.06 16.07
N SER A 337 2.93 -52.19 14.87
CA SER A 337 2.32 -53.45 14.43
C SER A 337 3.33 -54.33 13.68
N GLY A 338 3.95 -55.28 14.40
CA GLY A 338 4.91 -56.26 13.88
C GLY A 338 4.32 -57.41 13.06
N ASP A 339 3.23 -57.19 12.30
CA ASP A 339 2.56 -58.26 11.55
C ASP A 339 2.60 -57.99 10.04
N SER A 340 3.42 -58.76 9.33
CA SER A 340 3.75 -58.56 7.91
C SER A 340 2.65 -59.02 6.95
N ALA A 341 1.65 -59.77 7.42
CA ALA A 341 0.55 -60.28 6.59
C ALA A 341 -0.61 -59.27 6.40
N ALA A 342 -0.75 -58.27 7.28
CA ALA A 342 -1.81 -57.24 7.17
C ALA A 342 -1.50 -56.13 6.15
N ARG A 343 -0.26 -56.05 5.64
CA ARG A 343 0.18 -54.98 4.72
C ARG A 343 -0.28 -55.18 3.26
N GLU A 344 -0.70 -56.39 2.87
CA GLU A 344 -1.06 -56.67 1.47
C GLU A 344 -2.55 -56.47 1.15
N HIS A 345 -3.44 -56.50 2.16
CA HIS A 345 -4.89 -56.30 1.99
C HIS A 345 -5.40 -54.89 2.37
N ALA A 346 -4.57 -54.01 2.94
CA ALA A 346 -4.92 -52.63 3.30
C ALA A 346 -4.39 -51.57 2.30
N LYS A 347 -4.36 -51.90 1.00
CA LYS A 347 -3.98 -50.99 -0.10
C LYS A 347 -5.16 -50.15 -0.64
N THR A 348 -6.16 -49.87 0.18
CA THR A 348 -7.14 -48.80 -0.05
C THR A 348 -6.66 -47.55 0.66
N HIS A 349 -6.23 -46.54 -0.09
CA HIS A 349 -5.67 -45.25 0.37
C HIS A 349 -6.15 -44.78 1.75
N ALA A 350 -5.38 -45.01 2.80
CA ALA A 350 -5.57 -44.33 4.08
C ALA A 350 -5.25 -42.83 3.86
N LYS A 351 -6.23 -41.95 4.02
CA LYS A 351 -6.07 -40.49 3.84
C LYS A 351 -5.13 -39.97 4.94
N THR A 352 -4.01 -39.37 4.56
CA THR A 352 -3.04 -38.80 5.52
C THR A 352 -3.29 -37.31 5.78
N TYR A 353 -2.68 -36.76 6.83
CA TYR A 353 -2.72 -35.31 7.10
C TYR A 353 -1.99 -34.51 6.01
N GLU A 354 -0.91 -35.08 5.45
CA GLU A 354 -0.19 -34.51 4.31
C GLU A 354 -1.08 -34.43 3.07
N ASP A 355 -1.87 -35.48 2.80
CA ASP A 355 -2.86 -35.49 1.72
C ASP A 355 -3.91 -34.41 1.92
N PHE A 356 -4.42 -34.23 3.15
CA PHE A 356 -5.33 -33.15 3.50
C PHE A 356 -4.71 -31.77 3.17
N CYS A 357 -3.47 -31.51 3.60
CA CYS A 357 -2.80 -30.24 3.33
C CYS A 357 -2.60 -29.99 1.83
N ALA A 358 -2.21 -31.01 1.06
CA ALA A 358 -2.00 -30.91 -0.39
C ALA A 358 -3.33 -30.67 -1.14
N GLN A 359 -4.39 -31.38 -0.77
CA GLN A 359 -5.71 -31.23 -1.38
C GLN A 359 -6.38 -29.91 -0.98
N SER A 360 -6.20 -29.47 0.27
CA SER A 360 -6.70 -28.18 0.75
C SER A 360 -6.08 -27.02 -0.03
N GLU A 361 -4.77 -27.05 -0.31
CA GLU A 361 -4.13 -26.03 -1.16
C GLU A 361 -4.80 -25.94 -2.53
N LYS A 362 -4.95 -27.08 -3.23
CA LYS A 362 -5.58 -27.12 -4.55
C LYS A 362 -7.03 -26.60 -4.50
N CYS A 363 -7.78 -27.00 -3.47
CA CYS A 363 -9.15 -26.56 -3.26
C CYS A 363 -9.24 -25.05 -3.03
N VAL A 364 -8.35 -24.47 -2.20
CA VAL A 364 -8.31 -23.03 -1.92
C VAL A 364 -8.00 -22.24 -3.18
N GLN A 365 -7.01 -22.67 -3.98
CA GLN A 365 -6.68 -22.01 -5.25
C GLN A 365 -7.86 -22.03 -6.24
N LYS A 366 -8.58 -23.17 -6.31
CA LYS A 366 -9.80 -23.29 -7.11
C LYS A 366 -10.89 -22.33 -6.64
N ILE A 367 -11.15 -22.26 -5.33
CA ILE A 367 -12.15 -21.34 -4.76
C ILE A 367 -11.75 -19.89 -5.03
N ALA A 368 -10.48 -19.51 -4.82
CA ALA A 368 -9.99 -18.16 -5.08
C ALA A 368 -10.23 -17.71 -6.53
N LYS A 369 -9.87 -18.56 -7.50
CA LYS A 369 -10.11 -18.30 -8.93
C LYS A 369 -11.60 -18.19 -9.26
N SER A 370 -12.43 -19.03 -8.62
CA SER A 370 -13.88 -19.03 -8.84
C SER A 370 -14.54 -17.77 -8.26
N LEU A 371 -14.06 -17.28 -7.10
CA LEU A 371 -14.47 -16.00 -6.52
C LEU A 371 -14.10 -14.82 -7.43
N GLU A 372 -12.87 -14.80 -7.97
CA GLU A 372 -12.42 -13.71 -8.87
C GLU A 372 -13.21 -13.68 -10.18
N ASN A 373 -13.50 -14.86 -10.76
CA ASN A 373 -14.24 -14.97 -12.01
C ASN A 373 -15.77 -14.88 -11.86
N GLY A 374 -16.30 -14.93 -10.64
CA GLY A 374 -17.74 -15.03 -10.40
C GLY A 374 -18.37 -16.37 -10.85
N ASP A 375 -17.57 -17.45 -10.92
CA ASP A 375 -18.05 -18.78 -11.35
C ASP A 375 -18.75 -19.50 -10.19
N PHE A 376 -20.07 -19.34 -10.14
CA PHE A 376 -20.91 -19.87 -9.06
C PHE A 376 -20.94 -21.41 -9.00
N ASN A 377 -20.90 -22.09 -10.15
CA ASN A 377 -20.91 -23.56 -10.20
C ASN A 377 -19.58 -24.14 -9.70
N ALA A 378 -18.46 -23.52 -10.10
CA ALA A 378 -17.16 -23.89 -9.59
C ALA A 378 -17.04 -23.64 -8.08
N LEU A 379 -17.63 -22.55 -7.56
CA LEU A 379 -17.72 -22.28 -6.12
C LEU A 379 -18.50 -23.37 -5.37
N LEU A 380 -19.65 -23.81 -5.90
CA LEU A 380 -20.46 -24.85 -5.28
C LEU A 380 -19.66 -26.16 -5.14
N SER A 381 -19.00 -26.58 -6.22
CA SER A 381 -18.11 -27.75 -6.18
C SER A 381 -16.90 -27.57 -5.24
N GLY A 382 -16.33 -26.36 -5.19
CA GLY A 382 -15.19 -26.04 -4.33
C GLY A 382 -15.54 -26.07 -2.85
N PHE A 383 -16.69 -25.51 -2.45
CA PHE A 383 -17.17 -25.55 -1.07
C PHE A 383 -17.52 -26.99 -0.64
N ALA A 384 -18.16 -27.77 -1.52
CA ALA A 384 -18.42 -29.17 -1.26
C ALA A 384 -17.12 -29.96 -1.04
N GLN A 385 -16.10 -29.74 -1.88
CA GLN A 385 -14.77 -30.35 -1.72
C GLN A 385 -14.12 -29.90 -0.40
N ASN A 386 -14.16 -28.62 -0.07
CA ASN A 386 -13.57 -28.11 1.18
C ASN A 386 -14.25 -28.73 2.42
N ARG A 387 -15.58 -28.83 2.42
CA ARG A 387 -16.33 -29.49 3.50
C ARG A 387 -15.96 -30.97 3.63
N ALA A 388 -15.84 -31.69 2.52
CA ALA A 388 -15.44 -33.10 2.53
C ALA A 388 -14.03 -33.27 3.15
N LEU A 389 -13.08 -32.42 2.76
CA LEU A 389 -11.72 -32.42 3.34
C LEU A 389 -11.73 -32.15 4.85
N LEU A 390 -12.61 -31.27 5.34
CA LEU A 390 -12.74 -31.00 6.78
C LEU A 390 -13.37 -32.16 7.54
N LYS A 391 -14.32 -32.88 6.94
CA LYS A 391 -14.89 -34.10 7.52
C LYS A 391 -13.84 -35.21 7.61
N ASP A 392 -13.11 -35.43 6.51
CA ASP A 392 -12.00 -36.37 6.47
C ASP A 392 -10.97 -36.04 7.56
N LEU A 393 -10.61 -34.76 7.73
CA LEU A 393 -9.70 -34.33 8.78
C LEU A 393 -10.24 -34.63 10.18
N GLY A 394 -11.53 -34.38 10.41
CA GLY A 394 -12.20 -34.69 11.68
C GLY A 394 -12.14 -36.18 12.01
N GLU A 395 -12.35 -37.04 11.01
CA GLU A 395 -12.24 -38.50 11.14
C GLU A 395 -10.80 -38.94 11.42
N ILE A 396 -9.82 -38.42 10.67
CA ILE A 396 -8.38 -38.75 10.83
C ILE A 396 -7.88 -38.38 12.25
N THR A 397 -8.41 -37.31 12.83
CA THR A 397 -7.89 -36.73 14.09
C THR A 397 -8.77 -36.94 15.30
N GLY A 398 -9.97 -37.52 15.12
CA GLY A 398 -10.98 -37.62 16.19
C GLY A 398 -11.52 -36.27 16.67
N THR A 399 -11.35 -35.19 15.89
CA THR A 399 -11.78 -33.85 16.26
C THR A 399 -13.18 -33.55 15.70
N LEU A 400 -14.11 -33.12 16.55
CA LEU A 400 -15.45 -32.70 16.11
C LEU A 400 -15.41 -31.32 15.46
N ILE A 401 -15.18 -31.29 14.14
CA ILE A 401 -15.13 -30.04 13.35
C ILE A 401 -16.54 -29.56 12.96
N GLU A 402 -17.40 -30.45 12.48
CA GLU A 402 -18.78 -30.11 12.08
C GLU A 402 -19.79 -30.69 13.08
N THR A 403 -20.45 -29.82 13.85
CA THR A 403 -21.48 -30.21 14.81
C THR A 403 -22.82 -30.48 14.11
N PRO A 404 -23.78 -31.19 14.76
CA PRO A 404 -25.09 -31.44 14.16
C PRO A 404 -25.85 -30.16 13.75
N LYS A 405 -25.70 -29.06 14.49
CA LYS A 405 -26.28 -27.76 14.10
C LYS A 405 -25.62 -27.19 12.84
N LEU A 406 -24.29 -27.27 12.74
CA LEU A 406 -23.56 -26.84 11.54
C LEU A 406 -23.90 -27.71 10.32
N THR A 407 -24.09 -29.01 10.50
CA THR A 407 -24.57 -29.90 9.43
C THR A 407 -25.91 -29.44 8.88
N ARG A 408 -26.89 -29.18 9.76
CA ARG A 408 -28.22 -28.66 9.36
C ARG A 408 -28.15 -27.30 8.68
N LEU A 409 -27.28 -26.40 9.17
CA LEU A 409 -27.04 -25.09 8.58
C LEU A 409 -26.63 -25.23 7.10
N ILE A 410 -25.62 -26.07 6.86
CA ILE A 410 -25.03 -26.28 5.54
C ILE A 410 -26.00 -27.02 4.61
N GLU A 411 -26.71 -28.02 5.11
CA GLU A 411 -27.70 -28.77 4.32
C GLU A 411 -28.86 -27.88 3.87
N ALA A 412 -29.39 -27.02 4.76
CA ALA A 412 -30.42 -26.05 4.39
C ALA A 412 -29.96 -25.11 3.26
N ALA A 413 -28.70 -24.65 3.32
CA ALA A 413 -28.13 -23.81 2.27
C ALA A 413 -27.87 -24.57 0.95
N ASN A 414 -27.36 -25.80 1.02
CA ASN A 414 -27.15 -26.66 -0.14
C ASN A 414 -28.46 -27.02 -0.83
N CYS A 415 -29.54 -27.30 -0.09
CA CYS A 415 -30.88 -27.54 -0.63
C CYS A 415 -31.45 -26.31 -1.35
N ALA A 416 -30.99 -25.11 -1.00
CA ALA A 416 -31.29 -23.87 -1.70
C ALA A 416 -30.31 -23.56 -2.85
N GLY A 417 -29.39 -24.47 -3.17
CA GLY A 417 -28.42 -24.32 -4.25
C GLY A 417 -27.26 -23.39 -3.92
N LEU A 418 -26.99 -23.10 -2.64
CA LEU A 418 -25.90 -22.22 -2.24
C LEU A 418 -24.65 -23.00 -1.80
N PRO A 419 -23.43 -22.58 -2.24
CA PRO A 419 -22.18 -23.05 -1.65
C PRO A 419 -22.14 -22.72 -0.15
N ALA A 420 -22.00 -23.73 0.71
CA ALA A 420 -21.98 -23.54 2.16
C ALA A 420 -21.02 -24.49 2.88
N LYS A 421 -20.49 -24.03 4.04
CA LYS A 421 -19.59 -24.80 4.91
C LYS A 421 -19.53 -24.22 6.33
N THR A 422 -18.85 -24.91 7.24
CA THR A 422 -18.41 -24.37 8.53
C THR A 422 -17.38 -23.26 8.32
N SER A 423 -17.35 -22.20 9.13
CA SER A 423 -16.26 -21.21 9.10
C SER A 423 -15.28 -21.46 10.24
N GLY A 424 -13.99 -21.28 9.98
CA GLY A 424 -12.94 -21.41 11.00
C GLY A 424 -12.62 -22.87 11.35
N ALA A 425 -12.08 -23.08 12.54
CA ALA A 425 -11.77 -24.42 13.05
C ALA A 425 -13.04 -25.27 13.32
N GLY A 426 -14.24 -24.69 13.29
CA GLY A 426 -15.48 -25.43 13.54
C GLY A 426 -15.80 -25.60 15.03
N GLY A 427 -16.47 -26.69 15.40
CA GLY A 427 -16.79 -27.03 16.80
C GLY A 427 -17.97 -26.28 17.43
N GLY A 428 -18.53 -25.24 16.80
CA GLY A 428 -19.75 -24.58 17.30
C GLY A 428 -19.98 -23.12 16.89
N ASP A 429 -19.01 -22.42 16.28
CA ASP A 429 -19.16 -20.98 16.03
C ASP A 429 -20.18 -20.63 14.93
N CYS A 430 -19.70 -20.53 13.69
CA CYS A 430 -20.45 -20.03 12.55
C CYS A 430 -20.38 -21.00 11.36
N GLY A 431 -21.46 -21.07 10.60
CA GLY A 431 -21.47 -21.55 9.23
C GLY A 431 -21.64 -20.39 8.25
N ILE A 432 -21.15 -20.57 7.03
CA ILE A 432 -21.22 -19.58 5.95
C ILE A 432 -21.90 -20.17 4.72
N ALA A 433 -22.59 -19.31 3.97
CA ALA A 433 -23.09 -19.60 2.63
C ALA A 433 -22.86 -18.41 1.69
N ILE A 434 -22.68 -18.66 0.39
CA ILE A 434 -22.52 -17.61 -0.62
C ILE A 434 -23.74 -17.59 -1.54
N ALA A 435 -24.30 -16.40 -1.77
CA ALA A 435 -25.40 -16.19 -2.71
C ALA A 435 -25.03 -15.12 -3.75
N ARG A 436 -25.66 -15.17 -4.92
CA ARG A 436 -25.56 -14.09 -5.93
C ARG A 436 -26.44 -12.92 -5.52
N SER A 437 -26.00 -11.68 -5.73
CA SER A 437 -26.74 -10.46 -5.40
C SER A 437 -28.15 -10.45 -5.98
N GLN A 438 -28.31 -10.90 -7.23
CA GLN A 438 -29.60 -10.97 -7.93
C GLN A 438 -30.64 -11.87 -7.25
N ASP A 439 -30.19 -12.94 -6.57
CA ASP A 439 -31.07 -13.95 -5.96
C ASP A 439 -31.10 -13.81 -4.42
N PHE A 440 -30.35 -12.83 -3.88
CA PHE A 440 -30.01 -12.79 -2.46
C PHE A 440 -31.23 -12.66 -1.56
N ASP A 441 -32.12 -11.70 -1.81
CA ASP A 441 -33.23 -11.43 -0.89
C ASP A 441 -34.25 -12.58 -0.86
N ALA A 442 -34.52 -13.19 -2.02
CA ALA A 442 -35.42 -14.33 -2.13
C ALA A 442 -34.87 -15.58 -1.42
N VAL A 443 -33.57 -15.88 -1.61
CA VAL A 443 -32.95 -17.07 -1.02
C VAL A 443 -32.60 -16.86 0.46
N ALA A 444 -32.13 -15.67 0.83
CA ALA A 444 -31.74 -15.37 2.21
C ALA A 444 -32.92 -15.46 3.17
N ASN A 445 -34.11 -14.97 2.81
CA ASN A 445 -35.28 -15.05 3.71
C ASN A 445 -35.68 -16.49 4.00
N ARG A 446 -35.66 -17.36 2.97
CA ARG A 446 -35.95 -18.79 3.14
C ARG A 446 -34.92 -19.47 4.05
N ILE A 447 -33.63 -19.23 3.80
CA ILE A 447 -32.54 -19.81 4.59
C ILE A 447 -32.57 -19.31 6.04
N LYS A 448 -32.79 -18.02 6.25
CA LYS A 448 -32.91 -17.42 7.59
C LYS A 448 -34.04 -18.07 8.39
N SER A 449 -35.20 -18.29 7.77
CA SER A 449 -36.33 -18.96 8.41
C SER A 449 -35.98 -20.41 8.80
N GLU A 450 -35.34 -21.16 7.91
CA GLU A 450 -34.93 -22.55 8.19
C GLU A 450 -33.84 -22.63 9.27
N TRP A 451 -32.86 -21.73 9.26
CA TRP A 451 -31.85 -21.63 10.31
C TRP A 451 -32.49 -21.30 11.66
N GLN A 452 -33.43 -20.35 11.71
CA GLN A 452 -34.12 -19.97 12.93
C GLN A 452 -34.93 -21.12 13.53
N LYS A 453 -35.63 -21.92 12.72
CA LYS A 453 -36.33 -23.15 13.17
C LYS A 453 -35.39 -24.17 13.82
N ASN A 454 -34.12 -24.16 13.43
CA ASN A 454 -33.08 -25.05 13.94
C ASN A 454 -32.23 -24.41 15.07
N GLY A 455 -32.65 -23.27 15.61
CA GLY A 455 -31.92 -22.57 16.68
C GLY A 455 -30.55 -22.04 16.24
N ILE A 456 -30.46 -21.59 14.98
CA ILE A 456 -29.30 -20.94 14.38
C ILE A 456 -29.70 -19.49 14.07
N GLU A 457 -28.94 -18.54 14.57
CA GLU A 457 -29.18 -17.11 14.34
C GLU A 457 -28.47 -16.65 13.07
N ALA A 458 -29.21 -16.04 12.15
CA ALA A 458 -28.61 -15.44 10.97
C ALA A 458 -28.01 -14.06 11.31
N LEU A 459 -26.69 -13.95 11.25
CA LEU A 459 -26.02 -12.68 11.47
C LEU A 459 -26.09 -11.82 10.20
N GLY A 460 -26.54 -10.57 10.35
CA GLY A 460 -26.61 -9.58 9.26
C GLY A 460 -25.24 -9.02 8.84
N LEU A 461 -24.27 -9.91 8.63
CA LEU A 461 -22.89 -9.55 8.30
C LEU A 461 -22.73 -9.31 6.80
N GLN A 462 -21.88 -8.35 6.48
CA GLN A 462 -21.41 -8.05 5.14
C GLN A 462 -19.88 -8.07 5.16
N VAL A 463 -19.28 -8.25 3.98
CA VAL A 463 -17.83 -8.15 3.86
C VAL A 463 -17.42 -6.70 4.11
N ALA A 464 -16.56 -6.48 5.11
CA ALA A 464 -16.02 -5.17 5.42
C ALA A 464 -14.98 -4.80 4.38
N GLU A 465 -15.37 -3.99 3.41
CA GLU A 465 -14.42 -3.38 2.49
C GLU A 465 -13.84 -2.14 3.16
N PHE A 466 -12.52 -2.11 3.31
CA PHE A 466 -11.87 -0.82 3.53
C PHE A 466 -11.86 -0.10 2.20
N ASP A 467 -12.38 1.11 2.25
CA ASP A 467 -12.36 2.07 1.16
C ASP A 467 -10.91 2.25 0.70
N GLU A 468 -10.69 2.16 -0.62
CA GLU A 468 -9.42 2.55 -1.23
C GLU A 468 -9.08 4.02 -0.89
N ASN A 469 -10.00 4.78 -0.28
CA ASN A 469 -9.76 6.13 0.22
C ASN A 469 -8.67 6.28 1.30
N ARG A 470 -8.30 5.24 2.07
CA ARG A 470 -7.08 5.34 2.91
C ARG A 470 -5.81 5.34 2.03
N ASP A 471 -5.76 4.48 1.02
CA ASP A 471 -4.69 4.52 0.00
C ASP A 471 -4.78 5.79 -0.85
N SER A 472 -5.98 6.33 -1.13
CA SER A 472 -6.13 7.61 -1.84
C SER A 472 -5.61 8.76 -0.99
N SER A 473 -5.89 8.79 0.32
CA SER A 473 -5.37 9.82 1.23
C SER A 473 -3.84 9.78 1.33
N LEU A 474 -3.23 8.58 1.33
CA LEU A 474 -1.79 8.39 1.29
C LEU A 474 -1.19 8.76 -0.08
N ILE A 475 -1.87 8.45 -1.18
CA ILE A 475 -1.47 8.85 -2.54
C ILE A 475 -1.55 10.37 -2.69
N GLU A 476 -2.61 10.99 -2.18
CA GLU A 476 -2.80 12.44 -2.17
C GLU A 476 -1.73 13.13 -1.33
N GLN A 477 -1.46 12.62 -0.13
CA GLN A 477 -0.40 13.12 0.74
C GLN A 477 0.96 12.99 0.06
N ARG A 478 1.28 11.84 -0.53
CA ARG A 478 2.51 11.64 -1.33
C ARG A 478 2.63 12.66 -2.44
N LYS A 479 1.56 12.91 -3.19
CA LYS A 479 1.58 13.89 -4.29
C LYS A 479 1.81 15.31 -3.78
N ASN A 480 1.25 15.66 -2.63
CA ASN A 480 1.50 16.94 -1.99
C ASN A 480 2.95 17.04 -1.47
N ASP A 481 3.49 15.96 -0.92
CA ASP A 481 4.90 15.89 -0.48
C ASP A 481 5.86 16.04 -1.65
N HIS A 482 5.58 15.40 -2.79
CA HIS A 482 6.36 15.55 -4.02
C HIS A 482 6.44 17.01 -4.48
N ILE A 483 5.30 17.71 -4.51
CA ILE A 483 5.28 19.15 -4.85
C ILE A 483 6.15 19.94 -3.86
N LYS A 484 5.93 19.75 -2.56
CA LYS A 484 6.64 20.49 -1.50
C LYS A 484 8.15 20.24 -1.54
N LEU A 485 8.57 18.99 -1.71
CA LEU A 485 9.98 18.60 -1.75
C LEU A 485 10.65 19.02 -3.05
N ALA A 486 9.95 18.96 -4.19
CA ALA A 486 10.45 19.50 -5.46
C ALA A 486 10.69 21.02 -5.37
N CYS A 487 9.76 21.77 -4.77
CA CYS A 487 9.96 23.20 -4.51
C CYS A 487 11.15 23.45 -3.56
N LYS A 488 11.36 22.60 -2.56
CA LYS A 488 12.50 22.70 -1.63
C LYS A 488 13.85 22.40 -2.30
N GLN A 489 13.88 21.49 -3.27
CA GLN A 489 15.08 21.16 -4.06
C GLN A 489 15.44 22.23 -5.08
N TYR A 490 14.50 23.13 -5.41
CA TYR A 490 14.70 24.11 -6.47
C TYR A 490 15.95 24.97 -6.22
N LYS A 491 16.74 25.10 -7.28
CA LYS A 491 17.91 25.98 -7.37
C LYS A 491 17.80 26.77 -8.66
N SER A 492 18.14 28.06 -8.59
CA SER A 492 18.18 28.96 -9.76
C SER A 492 19.16 28.48 -10.83
N ARG A 493 20.24 27.81 -10.42
CA ARG A 493 21.17 27.11 -11.31
C ARG A 493 21.01 25.60 -11.18
N ALA A 494 20.79 24.94 -12.30
CA ALA A 494 20.63 23.49 -12.40
C ALA A 494 21.93 22.82 -12.86
N ASP A 495 22.15 21.58 -12.44
CA ASP A 495 23.34 20.79 -12.79
C ASP A 495 23.03 19.80 -13.94
N ALA A 496 22.50 20.35 -15.04
CA ALA A 496 22.05 19.58 -16.20
C ALA A 496 23.08 19.51 -17.33
N GLY A 497 24.32 19.97 -17.07
CA GLY A 497 25.41 19.98 -18.05
C GLY A 497 25.36 21.12 -19.07
N PHE A 498 24.31 21.95 -19.10
CA PHE A 498 24.19 23.06 -20.07
C PHE A 498 25.33 24.08 -20.01
N GLU A 499 25.98 24.22 -18.85
CA GLU A 499 27.11 25.14 -18.65
C GLU A 499 28.37 24.72 -19.42
N ALA A 500 28.51 23.42 -19.70
CA ALA A 500 29.59 22.91 -20.54
C ALA A 500 29.40 23.28 -22.02
N VAL A 501 28.16 23.60 -22.43
CA VAL A 501 27.79 23.89 -23.83
C VAL A 501 27.80 25.39 -24.07
N ARG A 502 28.75 25.86 -24.88
CA ARG A 502 28.89 27.28 -25.20
C ARG A 502 28.78 27.52 -26.69
N PHE A 503 27.94 28.45 -27.12
CA PHE A 503 27.97 28.92 -28.49
C PHE A 503 29.26 29.71 -28.76
N ILE A 504 29.86 29.47 -29.92
CA ILE A 504 30.86 30.37 -30.48
C ILE A 504 30.11 31.60 -31.01
N PRO A 505 30.43 32.82 -30.56
CA PRO A 505 29.73 34.02 -30.99
C PRO A 505 29.79 34.22 -32.50
N ASN A 506 28.67 34.63 -33.10
CA ASN A 506 28.61 35.11 -34.47
C ASN A 506 28.59 36.65 -34.46
N ALA A 507 29.74 37.28 -34.72
CA ALA A 507 29.86 38.74 -34.70
C ALA A 507 29.12 39.43 -35.87
N LEU A 508 28.77 38.69 -36.92
CA LEU A 508 28.11 39.21 -38.13
C LEU A 508 26.87 38.35 -38.46
N PRO A 509 25.77 38.46 -37.71
CA PRO A 509 24.64 37.53 -37.84
C PRO A 509 23.87 37.61 -39.16
N GLN A 510 23.92 38.76 -39.84
CA GLN A 510 23.26 39.00 -41.15
C GLN A 510 21.77 38.60 -41.19
N LEU A 511 21.06 38.70 -40.06
CA LEU A 511 19.68 38.26 -39.92
C LEU A 511 18.87 39.26 -39.08
N ALA A 512 17.71 39.67 -39.57
CA ALA A 512 16.77 40.50 -38.81
C ALA A 512 16.03 39.64 -37.77
N LEU A 513 15.72 40.19 -36.59
CA LEU A 513 14.96 39.45 -35.56
C LEU A 513 13.55 39.05 -36.02
N SER A 514 12.93 39.85 -36.88
CA SER A 514 11.63 39.56 -37.49
C SER A 514 11.62 38.29 -38.34
N ASP A 515 12.79 37.93 -38.89
CA ASP A 515 12.97 36.81 -39.81
C ASP A 515 13.18 35.47 -39.09
N VAL A 516 13.39 35.48 -37.77
CA VAL A 516 13.59 34.28 -36.97
C VAL A 516 12.26 33.57 -36.71
N ASP A 517 12.14 32.35 -37.21
CA ASP A 517 11.03 31.42 -36.97
C ASP A 517 11.46 30.33 -35.97
N THR A 518 10.82 30.31 -34.80
CA THR A 518 11.04 29.31 -33.75
C THR A 518 10.02 28.18 -33.78
N SER A 519 9.12 28.15 -34.75
CA SER A 519 8.06 27.14 -34.78
C SER A 519 8.60 25.73 -35.03
N VAL A 520 7.97 24.72 -34.42
CA VAL A 520 8.37 23.31 -34.58
C VAL A 520 7.18 22.44 -34.97
N SER A 521 7.46 21.43 -35.79
CA SER A 521 6.50 20.39 -36.19
C SER A 521 6.87 19.10 -35.45
N VAL A 522 6.11 18.77 -34.42
CA VAL A 522 6.37 17.59 -33.56
C VAL A 522 5.10 16.76 -33.40
N LEU A 523 5.27 15.47 -33.14
CA LEU A 523 4.19 14.51 -32.85
C LEU A 523 3.09 14.44 -33.92
N GLY A 524 3.40 14.75 -35.19
CA GLY A 524 2.41 14.75 -36.28
C GLY A 524 1.25 15.74 -36.07
N ALA A 525 1.44 16.77 -35.24
CA ALA A 525 0.41 17.76 -34.98
C ALA A 525 0.03 18.51 -36.27
N ALA A 526 -1.27 18.69 -36.50
CA ALA A 526 -1.78 19.40 -37.67
C ALA A 526 -1.32 20.86 -37.73
N GLU A 527 -1.15 21.49 -36.55
CA GLU A 527 -0.61 22.84 -36.41
C GLU A 527 0.78 22.81 -35.77
N LYS A 528 1.68 23.67 -36.27
CA LYS A 528 3.00 23.85 -35.67
C LYS A 528 2.89 24.44 -34.27
N TRP A 529 3.73 23.99 -33.36
CA TRP A 529 3.90 24.69 -32.10
C TRP A 529 4.64 26.00 -32.37
N ALA A 530 4.09 27.12 -31.91
CA ALA A 530 4.65 28.45 -32.16
C ALA A 530 6.04 28.65 -31.54
N ALA A 531 6.35 27.87 -30.50
CA ALA A 531 7.64 27.86 -29.83
C ALA A 531 8.03 26.41 -29.50
N PRO A 532 9.34 26.11 -29.39
CA PRO A 532 9.83 24.77 -29.11
C PRO A 532 9.77 24.45 -27.60
N LEU A 533 8.70 24.88 -26.93
CA LEU A 533 8.53 24.85 -25.49
C LEU A 533 7.22 24.19 -25.11
N TYR A 534 7.26 23.42 -24.02
CA TYR A 534 6.05 22.90 -23.38
C TYR A 534 6.20 22.80 -21.87
N ILE A 535 5.07 22.91 -21.16
CA ILE A 535 4.98 22.66 -19.73
C ILE A 535 4.99 21.13 -19.53
N ASN A 536 6.01 20.59 -18.87
CA ASN A 536 6.16 19.15 -18.70
C ASN A 536 5.33 18.60 -17.51
N ALA A 537 5.16 17.29 -17.46
CA ALA A 537 4.34 16.58 -16.48
C ALA A 537 4.79 16.85 -15.03
N MET A 538 3.84 17.20 -14.15
CA MET A 538 4.12 17.51 -12.75
C MET A 538 3.15 16.85 -11.77
N THR A 539 1.86 17.17 -11.81
CA THR A 539 0.92 16.79 -10.74
C THR A 539 -0.52 16.53 -11.22
N GLY A 540 -1.44 16.31 -10.27
CA GLY A 540 -2.84 15.92 -10.45
C GLY A 540 -3.19 14.77 -9.50
N GLY A 541 -4.46 14.54 -9.17
CA GLY A 541 -4.87 13.47 -8.24
C GLY A 541 -4.79 13.83 -6.75
N SER A 542 -4.79 15.13 -6.42
CA SER A 542 -5.09 15.71 -5.11
C SER A 542 -5.78 17.06 -5.32
N LYS A 543 -6.40 17.65 -4.28
CA LYS A 543 -7.04 18.98 -4.42
C LYS A 543 -6.03 20.08 -4.78
N ASN A 544 -4.82 20.02 -4.19
CA ASN A 544 -3.73 20.93 -4.55
C ASN A 544 -3.28 20.70 -6.00
N GLY A 545 -3.16 19.44 -6.42
CA GLY A 545 -2.82 19.07 -7.79
C GLY A 545 -3.84 19.58 -8.81
N GLU A 546 -5.14 19.55 -8.49
CA GLU A 546 -6.21 20.13 -9.32
C GLU A 546 -6.01 21.65 -9.52
N ASN A 547 -5.72 22.39 -8.45
CA ASN A 547 -5.51 23.84 -8.52
C ASN A 547 -4.29 24.21 -9.37
N ILE A 548 -3.20 23.45 -9.23
CA ILE A 548 -1.97 23.62 -10.04
C ILE A 548 -2.27 23.30 -11.50
N ASN A 549 -2.94 22.17 -11.80
CA ASN A 549 -3.33 21.80 -13.15
C ASN A 549 -4.24 22.85 -13.80
N ALA A 550 -5.21 23.39 -13.06
CA ALA A 550 -6.07 24.47 -13.54
C ALA A 550 -5.28 25.72 -13.91
N SER A 551 -4.31 26.10 -13.06
CA SER A 551 -3.49 27.28 -13.27
C SER A 551 -2.57 27.12 -14.49
N LEU A 552 -1.85 26.00 -14.57
CA LEU A 552 -0.99 25.70 -15.71
C LEU A 552 -1.77 25.57 -17.02
N ALA A 553 -2.99 25.02 -17.00
CA ALA A 553 -3.83 24.94 -18.18
C ALA A 553 -4.25 26.33 -18.68
N ARG A 554 -4.58 27.25 -17.78
CA ARG A 554 -4.89 28.66 -18.15
C ARG A 554 -3.67 29.37 -18.71
N VAL A 555 -2.49 29.13 -18.12
CA VAL A 555 -1.22 29.68 -18.63
C VAL A 555 -0.94 29.15 -20.03
N ALA A 556 -1.00 27.83 -20.24
CA ALA A 556 -0.81 27.20 -21.53
C ALA A 556 -1.81 27.71 -22.59
N ALA A 557 -3.07 27.89 -22.22
CA ALA A 557 -4.09 28.45 -23.10
C ALA A 557 -3.80 29.92 -23.48
N LYS A 558 -3.25 30.73 -22.55
CA LYS A 558 -2.88 32.12 -22.80
C LYS A 558 -1.63 32.25 -23.68
N THR A 559 -0.62 31.42 -23.46
CA THR A 559 0.69 31.55 -24.15
C THR A 559 0.82 30.69 -25.40
N GLY A 560 -0.10 29.73 -25.58
CA GLY A 560 -0.14 28.81 -26.72
C GLY A 560 0.89 27.68 -26.65
N VAL A 561 1.59 27.49 -25.52
CA VAL A 561 2.52 26.36 -25.35
C VAL A 561 1.77 25.07 -25.05
N ALA A 562 2.32 23.93 -25.48
CA ALA A 562 1.77 22.63 -25.13
C ALA A 562 1.94 22.33 -23.62
N MET A 563 1.14 21.41 -23.09
CA MET A 563 1.18 21.01 -21.68
C MET A 563 1.01 19.51 -21.50
N ALA A 564 1.83 18.90 -20.66
CA ALA A 564 1.64 17.54 -20.16
C ALA A 564 1.07 17.56 -18.72
N CYS A 565 0.18 16.61 -18.40
CA CYS A 565 -0.32 16.43 -17.05
C CYS A 565 0.61 15.52 -16.21
N GLY A 566 0.48 15.54 -14.88
CA GLY A 566 1.10 14.51 -14.04
C GLY A 566 0.50 13.10 -14.27
N SER A 567 1.06 12.09 -13.62
CA SER A 567 0.62 10.70 -13.79
C SER A 567 -0.85 10.48 -13.42
N LEU A 568 -1.63 9.98 -14.38
CA LEU A 568 -3.05 9.61 -14.21
C LEU A 568 -3.24 8.32 -13.40
N SER A 569 -2.18 7.64 -12.96
CA SER A 569 -2.30 6.40 -12.18
C SER A 569 -3.26 6.53 -10.99
N ALA A 570 -3.35 7.71 -10.37
CA ALA A 570 -4.32 7.97 -9.30
C ALA A 570 -5.78 7.97 -9.79
N ALA A 571 -6.08 8.61 -10.92
CA ALA A 571 -7.42 8.64 -11.50
C ALA A 571 -7.83 7.30 -12.14
N LEU A 572 -6.85 6.52 -12.61
CA LEU A 572 -7.08 5.17 -13.12
C LEU A 572 -7.42 4.18 -12.01
N LYS A 573 -6.86 4.37 -10.81
CA LYS A 573 -7.19 3.60 -9.59
C LYS A 573 -8.50 4.07 -8.97
N ASN A 574 -8.65 5.39 -8.75
CA ASN A 574 -9.85 6.01 -8.21
C ASN A 574 -10.50 6.95 -9.26
N PRO A 575 -11.57 6.51 -9.94
CA PRO A 575 -12.27 7.32 -10.94
C PRO A 575 -12.79 8.67 -10.44
N GLN A 576 -13.03 8.85 -9.13
CA GLN A 576 -13.47 10.13 -8.56
C GLN A 576 -12.41 11.23 -8.72
N LEU A 577 -11.13 10.85 -8.82
CA LEU A 577 -10.02 11.78 -9.02
C LEU A 577 -9.86 12.25 -10.48
N ALA A 578 -10.64 11.73 -11.43
CA ALA A 578 -10.59 12.15 -12.84
C ALA A 578 -10.88 13.66 -13.01
N GLY A 579 -11.69 14.25 -12.13
CA GLY A 579 -11.96 15.69 -12.08
C GLY A 579 -10.68 16.55 -11.93
N THR A 580 -9.68 16.02 -11.22
CA THR A 580 -8.41 16.73 -10.97
C THR A 580 -7.50 16.84 -12.19
N PHE A 581 -7.80 16.07 -13.25
CA PHE A 581 -7.06 16.07 -14.52
C PHE A 581 -7.89 16.71 -15.64
N SER A 582 -9.16 16.34 -15.77
CA SER A 582 -10.07 16.90 -16.79
C SER A 582 -10.23 18.42 -16.70
N VAL A 583 -9.91 19.02 -15.55
CA VAL A 583 -9.78 20.47 -15.37
C VAL A 583 -8.82 21.12 -16.38
N ILE A 584 -7.80 20.39 -16.85
CA ILE A 584 -6.85 20.86 -17.87
C ILE A 584 -7.60 21.14 -19.17
N ARG A 585 -8.40 20.18 -19.65
CA ARG A 585 -9.17 20.35 -20.89
C ARG A 585 -10.28 21.38 -20.74
N ARG A 586 -10.86 21.53 -19.54
CA ARG A 586 -11.84 22.59 -19.24
C ARG A 586 -11.27 24.00 -19.43
N PHE A 587 -10.02 24.24 -19.02
CA PHE A 587 -9.39 25.57 -19.14
C PHE A 587 -8.51 25.73 -20.37
N ASN A 588 -8.14 24.63 -21.03
CA ASN A 588 -7.39 24.61 -22.28
C ASN A 588 -8.08 23.69 -23.32
N PRO A 589 -9.29 24.06 -23.80
CA PRO A 589 -10.08 23.19 -24.68
C PRO A 589 -9.47 22.98 -26.06
N ARG A 590 -8.63 23.92 -26.53
CA ARG A 590 -8.03 23.91 -27.88
C ARG A 590 -6.51 23.70 -27.89
N GLY A 591 -5.83 23.81 -26.75
CA GLY A 591 -4.38 23.65 -26.71
C GLY A 591 -3.94 22.19 -26.84
N PHE A 592 -2.67 22.01 -27.17
CA PHE A 592 -2.06 20.68 -27.26
C PHE A 592 -1.78 20.13 -25.85
N VAL A 593 -2.50 19.09 -25.45
CA VAL A 593 -2.38 18.48 -24.11
C VAL A 593 -1.92 17.03 -24.22
N MET A 594 -0.96 16.66 -23.40
CA MET A 594 -0.43 15.30 -23.30
C MET A 594 -0.92 14.64 -22.00
N ALA A 595 -1.55 13.48 -22.10
CA ALA A 595 -1.81 12.62 -20.95
C ALA A 595 -0.49 11.99 -20.48
N ASN A 596 -0.44 11.43 -19.26
CA ASN A 596 0.78 10.78 -18.74
C ASN A 596 0.45 9.56 -17.88
N VAL A 597 1.07 8.42 -18.18
CA VAL A 597 0.90 7.15 -17.44
C VAL A 597 2.24 6.47 -17.18
N SER A 598 2.28 5.53 -16.23
CA SER A 598 3.47 4.71 -15.97
C SER A 598 3.65 3.64 -17.04
N ALA A 599 4.89 3.23 -17.33
CA ALA A 599 5.16 2.06 -18.18
C ALA A 599 4.61 0.73 -17.63
N GLY A 600 4.19 0.69 -16.36
CA GLY A 600 3.55 -0.48 -15.75
C GLY A 600 2.07 -0.68 -16.08
N VAL A 601 1.41 0.26 -16.77
CA VAL A 601 -0.03 0.15 -17.07
C VAL A 601 -0.32 -0.73 -18.29
N ALA A 602 -1.52 -1.30 -18.34
CA ALA A 602 -2.01 -2.01 -19.52
C ALA A 602 -2.49 -1.03 -20.61
N ALA A 603 -2.57 -1.49 -21.87
CA ALA A 603 -2.98 -0.68 -23.01
C ALA A 603 -4.38 -0.05 -22.82
N GLU A 604 -5.32 -0.78 -22.22
CA GLU A 604 -6.68 -0.31 -21.96
C GLU A 604 -6.69 0.87 -20.97
N GLN A 605 -5.76 0.85 -20.00
CA GLN A 605 -5.63 1.95 -19.04
C GLN A 605 -4.99 3.18 -19.69
N ALA A 606 -4.06 2.99 -20.62
CA ALA A 606 -3.48 4.07 -21.42
C ALA A 606 -4.54 4.75 -22.30
N ILE A 607 -5.38 3.97 -22.99
CA ILE A 607 -6.53 4.48 -23.76
C ILE A 607 -7.45 5.31 -22.85
N LYS A 608 -7.84 4.75 -21.70
CA LYS A 608 -8.69 5.46 -20.73
C LYS A 608 -8.07 6.77 -20.25
N ALA A 609 -6.74 6.82 -20.05
CA ALA A 609 -6.06 8.05 -19.65
C ALA A 609 -6.13 9.13 -20.75
N VAL A 610 -5.99 8.74 -22.02
CA VAL A 610 -6.16 9.63 -23.18
C VAL A 610 -7.61 10.14 -23.24
N GLU A 611 -8.60 9.27 -23.03
CA GLU A 611 -10.03 9.64 -23.04
C GLU A 611 -10.39 10.64 -21.93
N ILE A 612 -9.92 10.41 -20.69
CA ILE A 612 -10.19 11.28 -19.54
C ILE A 612 -9.78 12.73 -19.81
N LEU A 613 -8.65 12.93 -20.50
CA LEU A 613 -8.11 14.25 -20.82
C LEU A 613 -8.46 14.75 -22.22
N GLN A 614 -9.05 13.89 -23.05
CA GLN A 614 -9.16 14.09 -24.50
C GLN A 614 -7.79 14.50 -25.07
N ALA A 615 -6.74 13.76 -24.71
CA ALA A 615 -5.36 14.17 -24.95
C ALA A 615 -4.97 14.08 -26.43
N ASN A 616 -4.09 14.98 -26.87
CA ASN A 616 -3.51 14.99 -28.21
C ASN A 616 -2.34 14.01 -28.34
N ALA A 617 -1.69 13.65 -27.23
CA ALA A 617 -0.60 12.67 -27.17
C ALA A 617 -0.60 11.97 -25.80
N LEU A 618 0.11 10.86 -25.68
CA LEU A 618 0.35 10.18 -24.41
C LEU A 618 1.84 10.17 -24.07
N GLN A 619 2.19 10.63 -22.87
CA GLN A 619 3.48 10.36 -22.25
C GLN A 619 3.44 9.04 -21.47
N ILE A 620 4.48 8.23 -21.62
CA ILE A 620 4.73 7.05 -20.79
C ILE A 620 6.02 7.30 -20.02
N HIS A 621 5.94 7.45 -18.69
CA HIS A 621 7.13 7.73 -17.88
C HIS A 621 7.84 6.46 -17.41
N LEU A 622 9.16 6.54 -17.45
CA LEU A 622 10.12 5.62 -16.85
C LEU A 622 10.66 6.27 -15.57
N ASN A 623 10.48 5.60 -14.44
CA ASN A 623 10.85 6.12 -13.12
C ASN A 623 11.42 5.02 -12.21
N ALA A 624 12.14 4.04 -12.77
CA ALA A 624 12.60 2.86 -12.02
C ALA A 624 13.47 3.24 -10.81
N ALA A 625 14.36 4.24 -10.96
CA ALA A 625 15.17 4.75 -9.85
C ALA A 625 14.31 5.34 -8.72
N GLN A 626 13.26 6.09 -9.08
CA GLN A 626 12.28 6.60 -8.11
C GLN A 626 11.56 5.45 -7.41
N GLU A 627 10.99 4.50 -8.16
CA GLU A 627 10.22 3.37 -7.62
C GLU A 627 11.05 2.52 -6.66
N LEU A 628 12.32 2.22 -7.00
CA LEU A 628 13.22 1.44 -6.14
C LEU A 628 13.56 2.14 -4.83
N VAL A 629 13.66 3.47 -4.83
CA VAL A 629 13.91 4.26 -3.62
C VAL A 629 12.61 4.50 -2.85
N MET A 630 11.44 4.56 -3.49
CA MET A 630 10.14 4.60 -2.81
C MET A 630 9.93 3.35 -1.95
N SER A 631 9.57 3.51 -0.68
CA SER A 631 9.26 2.37 0.21
C SER A 631 8.09 1.54 -0.32
N GLU A 632 7.09 2.22 -0.87
CA GLU A 632 5.88 1.67 -1.48
C GLU A 632 5.97 1.46 -3.00
N GLY A 633 7.12 1.71 -3.61
CA GLY A 633 7.27 1.68 -5.07
C GLY A 633 7.30 0.27 -5.66
N ASP A 634 7.17 0.20 -6.97
CA ASP A 634 7.26 -1.05 -7.72
C ASP A 634 8.67 -1.66 -7.62
N ARG A 635 8.74 -2.99 -7.76
CA ARG A 635 9.99 -3.78 -7.69
C ARG A 635 10.23 -4.64 -8.92
N ASP A 636 9.27 -4.65 -9.84
CA ASP A 636 9.30 -5.45 -11.06
C ASP A 636 9.02 -4.55 -12.26
N PHE A 637 10.02 -4.44 -13.13
CA PHE A 637 9.99 -3.63 -14.34
C PHE A 637 10.13 -4.50 -15.60
N SER A 638 10.08 -5.83 -15.45
CA SER A 638 10.34 -6.79 -16.52
C SER A 638 9.34 -6.67 -17.68
N ALA A 639 8.11 -6.27 -17.39
CA ALA A 639 7.04 -6.12 -18.38
C ALA A 639 6.99 -4.75 -19.07
N TRP A 640 7.84 -3.77 -18.68
CA TRP A 640 7.70 -2.39 -19.19
C TRP A 640 7.81 -2.28 -20.70
N LEU A 641 8.79 -2.96 -21.31
CA LEU A 641 9.02 -2.84 -22.75
C LEU A 641 7.85 -3.44 -23.56
N SER A 642 7.34 -4.62 -23.15
CA SER A 642 6.17 -5.25 -23.78
C SER A 642 4.88 -4.45 -23.54
N ASN A 643 4.73 -3.81 -22.37
CA ASN A 643 3.59 -2.94 -22.11
C ASN A 643 3.64 -1.70 -23.01
N ILE A 644 4.81 -1.08 -23.17
CA ILE A 644 5.01 0.06 -24.07
C ILE A 644 4.66 -0.33 -25.50
N GLU A 645 5.13 -1.48 -25.99
CA GLU A 645 4.80 -2.00 -27.33
C GLU A 645 3.28 -2.15 -27.53
N ALA A 646 2.59 -2.72 -26.55
CA ALA A 646 1.14 -2.88 -26.58
C ALA A 646 0.41 -1.53 -26.56
N ILE A 647 0.89 -0.56 -25.76
CA ILE A 647 0.31 0.78 -25.71
C ILE A 647 0.51 1.52 -27.04
N VAL A 648 1.71 1.47 -27.62
CA VAL A 648 2.01 2.08 -28.92
C VAL A 648 1.06 1.52 -29.99
N SER A 649 0.98 0.19 -30.10
CA SER A 649 0.10 -0.48 -31.07
C SER A 649 -1.38 -0.07 -30.91
N ALA A 650 -1.84 0.05 -29.67
CA ALA A 650 -3.22 0.46 -29.37
C ALA A 650 -3.49 1.92 -29.74
N LEU A 651 -2.56 2.84 -29.46
CA LEU A 651 -2.74 4.27 -29.69
C LEU A 651 -2.47 4.69 -31.13
N ASP A 652 -1.66 3.95 -31.89
CA ASP A 652 -1.50 4.13 -33.33
C ASP A 652 -2.86 3.98 -34.05
N SER A 653 -3.69 3.02 -33.61
CA SER A 653 -5.05 2.82 -34.12
C SER A 653 -5.96 4.03 -33.84
N MET A 654 -5.67 4.80 -32.79
CA MET A 654 -6.39 6.03 -32.44
C MET A 654 -5.74 7.30 -33.02
N LYS A 655 -4.60 7.16 -33.72
CA LYS A 655 -3.75 8.26 -34.19
C LYS A 655 -3.29 9.20 -33.06
N VAL A 656 -3.03 8.63 -31.88
CA VAL A 656 -2.55 9.38 -30.71
C VAL A 656 -1.05 9.08 -30.52
N PRO A 657 -0.15 10.04 -30.78
CA PRO A 657 1.29 9.82 -30.67
C PRO A 657 1.72 9.52 -29.22
N VAL A 658 2.70 8.63 -29.09
CA VAL A 658 3.30 8.23 -27.82
C VAL A 658 4.69 8.85 -27.66
N VAL A 659 4.93 9.45 -26.48
CA VAL A 659 6.23 9.97 -26.05
C VAL A 659 6.69 9.20 -24.82
N VAL A 660 7.77 8.43 -24.93
CA VAL A 660 8.33 7.76 -23.74
C VAL A 660 9.30 8.73 -23.05
N LYS A 661 9.11 9.00 -21.75
CA LYS A 661 9.88 10.00 -21.01
C LYS A 661 10.61 9.42 -19.80
N GLU A 662 11.75 9.98 -19.46
CA GLU A 662 12.38 9.78 -18.15
C GLU A 662 11.90 10.85 -17.15
N THR A 663 12.19 10.69 -15.87
CA THR A 663 11.73 11.54 -14.76
C THR A 663 12.85 12.27 -14.00
N GLY A 664 14.11 12.13 -14.39
CA GLY A 664 15.24 12.89 -13.81
C GLY A 664 16.57 12.14 -13.75
N CYS A 665 16.70 11.01 -14.46
CA CYS A 665 17.89 10.16 -14.53
C CYS A 665 18.44 10.01 -15.96
N GLY A 666 17.79 10.58 -16.98
CA GLY A 666 18.30 10.57 -18.35
C GLY A 666 18.07 9.27 -19.13
N MET A 667 18.06 9.37 -20.46
CA MET A 667 17.98 8.22 -21.37
C MET A 667 19.27 8.09 -22.18
N SER A 668 19.77 6.87 -22.30
CA SER A 668 20.88 6.57 -23.21
C SER A 668 20.39 6.33 -24.64
N ALA A 669 21.29 6.43 -25.62
CA ALA A 669 21.03 6.03 -27.00
C ALA A 669 20.54 4.58 -27.09
N ARG A 670 21.09 3.70 -26.24
CA ARG A 670 20.65 2.29 -26.15
C ARG A 670 19.19 2.16 -25.72
N ASP A 671 18.74 2.97 -24.77
CA ASP A 671 17.33 2.96 -24.34
C ASP A 671 16.43 3.44 -25.46
N VAL A 672 16.83 4.52 -26.15
CA VAL A 672 16.10 5.08 -27.29
C VAL A 672 15.98 4.07 -28.44
N LEU A 673 17.04 3.35 -28.78
CA LEU A 673 17.00 2.29 -29.81
C LEU A 673 16.05 1.15 -29.43
N ARG A 674 16.06 0.72 -28.16
CA ARG A 674 15.12 -0.32 -27.69
C ARG A 674 13.67 0.13 -27.79
N LEU A 675 13.40 1.40 -27.49
CA LEU A 675 12.08 1.99 -27.61
C LEU A 675 11.65 2.13 -29.08
N GLN A 676 12.56 2.56 -29.95
CA GLN A 676 12.33 2.65 -31.40
C GLN A 676 11.93 1.29 -31.99
N ASN A 677 12.61 0.22 -31.56
CA ASN A 677 12.34 -1.16 -32.00
C ASN A 677 10.94 -1.67 -31.63
N VAL A 678 10.30 -1.11 -30.60
CA VAL A 678 8.92 -1.46 -30.20
C VAL A 678 7.89 -0.43 -30.67
N GLY A 679 8.24 0.36 -31.70
CA GLY A 679 7.30 1.27 -32.36
C GLY A 679 7.30 2.71 -31.83
N VAL A 680 8.06 3.03 -30.77
CA VAL A 680 8.11 4.41 -30.26
C VAL A 680 8.73 5.33 -31.32
N ARG A 681 8.15 6.54 -31.48
CA ARG A 681 8.61 7.58 -32.43
C ARG A 681 9.02 8.89 -31.77
N ALA A 682 8.79 9.03 -30.47
CA ALA A 682 9.23 10.19 -29.71
C ALA A 682 9.66 9.81 -28.29
N VAL A 683 10.71 10.47 -27.81
CA VAL A 683 11.18 10.35 -26.41
C VAL A 683 11.38 11.71 -25.78
N ASP A 684 11.30 11.80 -24.46
CA ASP A 684 11.77 12.95 -23.67
C ASP A 684 12.84 12.46 -22.69
N VAL A 685 14.09 12.89 -22.89
CA VAL A 685 15.24 12.32 -22.19
C VAL A 685 15.17 12.47 -20.67
N GLY A 686 14.44 13.45 -20.13
CA GLY A 686 14.23 13.61 -18.69
C GLY A 686 15.51 13.52 -17.86
N GLY A 687 16.54 14.28 -18.24
CA GLY A 687 17.89 14.17 -17.68
C GLY A 687 18.02 14.61 -16.22
N ARG A 688 19.09 14.11 -15.58
CA ARG A 688 19.54 14.58 -14.27
C ARG A 688 19.97 16.06 -14.34
N GLY A 689 19.73 16.79 -13.26
CA GLY A 689 20.22 18.15 -13.05
C GLY A 689 19.16 19.15 -12.57
N GLY A 690 17.88 18.82 -12.76
CA GLY A 690 16.75 19.59 -12.25
C GLY A 690 16.14 18.96 -11.00
N THR A 691 14.85 18.64 -11.07
CA THR A 691 14.14 17.90 -10.02
C THR A 691 14.75 16.51 -9.88
N ASN A 692 15.05 16.09 -8.65
CA ASN A 692 15.67 14.81 -8.38
C ASN A 692 14.72 13.95 -7.55
N PHE A 693 14.01 13.05 -8.23
CA PHE A 693 13.04 12.18 -7.58
C PHE A 693 13.69 11.21 -6.57
N VAL A 694 14.90 10.69 -6.83
CA VAL A 694 15.62 9.88 -5.84
C VAL A 694 15.81 10.64 -4.53
N ALA A 695 16.29 11.88 -4.61
CA ALA A 695 16.46 12.73 -3.43
C ALA A 695 15.11 13.14 -2.78
N ILE A 696 14.02 13.27 -3.56
CA ILE A 696 12.67 13.49 -3.01
C ILE A 696 12.25 12.27 -2.17
N GLU A 697 12.44 11.07 -2.70
CA GLU A 697 12.06 9.83 -2.00
C GLU A 697 12.94 9.54 -0.79
N ASN A 698 14.23 9.84 -0.87
CA ASN A 698 15.13 9.84 0.28
C ASN A 698 14.63 10.80 1.38
N ALA A 699 14.18 12.01 1.02
CA ALA A 699 13.62 12.94 1.99
C ALA A 699 12.28 12.47 2.59
N ARG A 700 11.44 11.77 1.81
CA ARG A 700 10.19 11.17 2.30
C ARG A 700 10.40 10.03 3.31
N ARG A 701 11.58 9.42 3.33
CA ARG A 701 11.95 8.33 4.25
C ARG A 701 12.30 8.78 5.68
N GLY A 702 12.14 10.07 6.01
CA GLY A 702 12.16 10.55 7.40
C GLY A 702 13.48 10.31 8.16
N GLY A 703 14.63 10.29 7.47
CA GLY A 703 15.94 10.10 8.10
C GLY A 703 16.49 8.66 8.07
N ARG A 704 15.76 7.70 7.50
CA ARG A 704 16.32 6.37 7.17
C ARG A 704 17.32 6.52 6.01
N ARG A 705 18.61 6.60 6.35
CA ARG A 705 19.71 6.63 5.37
C ARG A 705 19.75 5.33 4.58
N GLY A 706 20.05 5.38 3.28
CA GLY A 706 20.21 4.14 2.51
C GLY A 706 20.42 4.29 1.01
N TYR A 707 19.99 5.37 0.37
CA TYR A 707 20.10 5.53 -1.09
C TYR A 707 20.62 6.91 -1.52
N GLU A 708 21.26 7.66 -0.63
CA GLU A 708 21.84 8.98 -0.96
C GLU A 708 22.94 8.89 -2.02
N PHE A 709 23.61 7.73 -2.13
CA PHE A 709 24.58 7.47 -3.19
C PHE A 709 23.95 7.42 -4.59
N LEU A 710 22.62 7.32 -4.68
CA LEU A 710 21.86 7.41 -5.94
C LEU A 710 21.38 8.83 -6.23
N ASP A 711 21.64 9.83 -5.38
CA ASP A 711 21.24 11.22 -5.66
C ASP A 711 21.90 11.75 -6.94
N SER A 712 23.08 11.24 -7.30
CA SER A 712 23.74 11.54 -8.56
C SER A 712 23.56 10.43 -9.60
N TRP A 713 22.51 9.61 -9.53
CA TRP A 713 22.29 8.54 -10.49
C TRP A 713 21.82 9.06 -11.85
N GLY A 714 22.31 8.43 -12.93
CA GLY A 714 21.86 8.67 -14.30
C GLY A 714 22.67 9.71 -15.08
N LEU A 715 22.22 9.99 -16.30
CA LEU A 715 22.82 10.94 -17.23
C LEU A 715 22.20 12.33 -17.04
N THR A 716 23.01 13.37 -17.13
CA THR A 716 22.50 14.73 -17.30
C THR A 716 21.74 14.88 -18.62
N THR A 717 20.96 15.95 -18.73
CA THR A 717 20.23 16.28 -19.97
C THR A 717 21.18 16.42 -21.15
N VAL A 718 22.31 17.12 -20.97
CA VAL A 718 23.32 17.27 -22.03
C VAL A 718 24.01 15.95 -22.36
N GLU A 719 24.38 15.13 -21.38
CA GLU A 719 24.98 13.82 -21.64
C GLU A 719 24.03 12.91 -22.43
N SER A 720 22.74 12.87 -22.07
CA SER A 720 21.72 12.09 -22.79
C SER A 720 21.60 12.54 -24.25
N LEU A 721 21.53 13.86 -24.49
CA LEU A 721 21.45 14.41 -25.85
C LEU A 721 22.72 14.11 -26.67
N LEU A 722 23.90 14.23 -26.07
CA LEU A 722 25.17 13.92 -26.75
C LEU A 722 25.31 12.44 -27.09
N ASP A 723 24.90 11.55 -26.19
CA ASP A 723 24.91 10.11 -26.41
C ASP A 723 23.98 9.74 -27.59
N ILE A 724 22.75 10.27 -27.59
CA ILE A 724 21.77 10.07 -28.66
C ILE A 724 22.24 10.67 -29.99
N ALA A 725 22.78 11.89 -29.98
CA ALA A 725 23.20 12.60 -31.19
C ALA A 725 24.42 11.96 -31.89
N ARG A 726 25.14 11.05 -31.22
CA ARG A 726 26.25 10.27 -31.79
C ARG A 726 25.81 8.93 -32.36
N CYS A 727 24.53 8.59 -32.27
CA CYS A 727 23.99 7.32 -32.74
C CYS A 727 23.33 7.49 -34.11
N ASP A 728 24.05 7.15 -35.17
CA ASP A 728 23.55 7.25 -36.55
C ASP A 728 22.25 6.46 -36.77
N GLU A 729 22.05 5.32 -36.10
CA GLU A 729 20.84 4.50 -36.21
C GLU A 729 19.57 5.24 -35.76
N ILE A 730 19.68 6.11 -34.76
CA ILE A 730 18.56 6.95 -34.29
C ILE A 730 18.31 8.08 -35.29
N LEU A 731 19.37 8.59 -35.93
CA LEU A 731 19.34 9.74 -36.82
C LEU A 731 19.01 9.40 -38.27
N ARG A 732 19.17 8.13 -38.70
CA ARG A 732 18.94 7.66 -40.08
C ARG A 732 17.52 8.02 -40.53
N ASP A 733 17.47 8.82 -41.59
CA ASP A 733 16.27 8.95 -42.41
C ASP A 733 16.19 7.69 -43.28
N TYR A 734 15.23 6.82 -43.01
CA TYR A 734 15.01 5.60 -43.79
C TYR A 734 14.43 5.91 -45.19
N GLY A 735 14.20 7.19 -45.52
CA GLY A 735 13.68 7.65 -46.80
C GLY A 735 14.60 7.58 -48.03
N ASP A 736 15.90 7.29 -47.88
CA ASP A 736 16.85 7.22 -49.02
C ASP A 736 17.12 5.79 -49.54
N SER A 737 16.54 4.75 -48.92
CA SER A 737 16.59 3.40 -49.48
C SER A 737 15.38 3.17 -50.40
N ALA A 738 15.55 3.52 -51.68
CA ALA A 738 14.67 3.13 -52.76
C ALA A 738 14.73 1.60 -52.98
N VAL A 739 14.17 0.81 -52.07
CA VAL A 739 13.70 -0.54 -52.34
C VAL A 739 12.21 -0.54 -52.08
N ALA A 740 11.46 -0.19 -53.12
CA ALA A 740 10.01 -0.26 -53.16
C ALA A 740 9.58 -1.72 -52.89
N GLY A 741 8.94 -1.98 -51.75
CA GLY A 741 8.46 -3.34 -51.44
C GLY A 741 7.62 -3.48 -50.18
N ASP A 742 8.03 -2.88 -49.05
CA ASP A 742 7.33 -3.08 -47.77
C ASP A 742 6.88 -1.77 -47.13
N SER A 743 5.58 -1.73 -46.81
CA SER A 743 4.83 -0.58 -46.31
C SER A 743 5.11 -0.30 -44.83
N CYS A 744 6.29 0.24 -44.50
CA CYS A 744 6.51 0.88 -43.21
C CYS A 744 7.07 2.31 -43.40
N ASP A 745 6.18 3.30 -43.28
CA ASP A 745 6.51 4.71 -43.05
C ASP A 745 7.31 4.82 -41.73
N SER A 746 8.62 4.57 -41.76
CA SER A 746 9.47 4.69 -40.58
C SER A 746 9.86 6.16 -40.37
N ALA A 747 8.97 6.91 -39.72
CA ALA A 747 9.24 8.28 -39.31
C ALA A 747 10.48 8.36 -38.38
N GLN A 748 11.34 9.35 -38.61
CA GLN A 748 12.53 9.65 -37.81
C GLN A 748 12.18 9.83 -36.32
N MET A 749 13.04 9.32 -35.42
CA MET A 749 12.85 9.42 -33.98
C MET A 749 12.93 10.89 -33.50
N GLN A 750 11.86 11.38 -32.87
CA GLN A 750 11.82 12.73 -32.29
C GLN A 750 12.35 12.72 -30.86
N VAL A 751 13.46 13.42 -30.62
CA VAL A 751 14.07 13.52 -29.29
C VAL A 751 13.65 14.85 -28.66
N PHE A 752 12.97 14.81 -27.51
CA PHE A 752 12.68 15.98 -26.69
C PHE A 752 13.68 16.07 -25.53
N ALA A 753 13.94 17.28 -25.08
CA ALA A 753 14.82 17.54 -23.94
C ALA A 753 14.03 18.06 -22.74
N SER A 754 14.27 17.49 -21.57
CA SER A 754 13.87 18.07 -20.29
C SER A 754 14.83 17.63 -19.20
N GLY A 755 14.68 18.19 -18.00
CA GLY A 755 15.61 18.00 -16.90
C GLY A 755 16.53 19.21 -16.73
N GLY A 756 16.31 19.97 -15.67
CA GLY A 756 17.19 21.10 -15.28
C GLY A 756 17.27 22.28 -16.26
N VAL A 757 16.29 22.45 -17.15
CA VAL A 757 16.16 23.66 -17.98
C VAL A 757 15.77 24.84 -17.07
N ARG A 758 16.53 25.94 -17.15
CA ARG A 758 16.34 27.14 -16.30
C ARG A 758 16.29 28.44 -17.09
N THR A 759 16.80 28.45 -18.31
CA THR A 759 16.91 29.67 -19.11
C THR A 759 16.53 29.42 -20.58
N PRO A 760 16.18 30.48 -21.33
CA PRO A 760 16.01 30.39 -22.78
C PRO A 760 17.29 29.90 -23.49
N LEU A 761 18.47 30.18 -22.93
CA LEU A 761 19.72 29.71 -23.50
C LEU A 761 19.87 28.19 -23.39
N ASP A 762 19.39 27.58 -22.31
CA ASP A 762 19.37 26.11 -22.17
C ASP A 762 18.45 25.46 -23.20
N VAL A 763 17.33 26.12 -23.52
CA VAL A 763 16.42 25.69 -24.59
C VAL A 763 17.15 25.69 -25.93
N VAL A 764 17.83 26.78 -26.29
CA VAL A 764 18.58 26.88 -27.56
C VAL A 764 19.76 25.89 -27.60
N ARG A 765 20.45 25.67 -26.49
CA ARG A 765 21.50 24.64 -26.36
C ARG A 765 20.93 23.24 -26.62
N ALA A 766 19.80 22.88 -26.00
CA ALA A 766 19.16 21.59 -26.21
C ALA A 766 18.74 21.40 -27.68
N LEU A 767 18.18 22.43 -28.31
CA LEU A 767 17.77 22.41 -29.72
C LEU A 767 18.97 22.19 -30.67
N LYS A 768 20.10 22.86 -30.39
CA LYS A 768 21.37 22.63 -31.11
C LYS A 768 21.86 21.19 -30.92
N LEU A 769 21.74 20.62 -29.73
CA LEU A 769 22.11 19.24 -29.44
C LEU A 769 21.13 18.18 -29.99
N GLY A 770 20.16 18.58 -30.83
CA GLY A 770 19.27 17.66 -31.52
C GLY A 770 17.87 17.54 -30.93
N ALA A 771 17.56 18.24 -29.82
CA ALA A 771 16.20 18.24 -29.28
C ALA A 771 15.22 18.89 -30.28
N SER A 772 14.01 18.33 -30.39
CA SER A 772 12.93 18.79 -31.27
C SER A 772 11.92 19.69 -30.54
N ALA A 773 11.81 19.52 -29.22
CA ALA A 773 11.10 20.41 -28.31
C ALA A 773 11.71 20.31 -26.89
N VAL A 774 11.51 21.33 -26.07
CA VAL A 774 12.09 21.42 -24.73
C VAL A 774 11.01 21.56 -23.66
N GLY A 775 11.01 20.62 -22.72
CA GLY A 775 10.05 20.53 -21.62
C GLY A 775 10.58 21.17 -20.35
N VAL A 776 9.74 21.97 -19.69
CA VAL A 776 10.09 22.67 -18.45
C VAL A 776 9.06 22.33 -17.36
N ALA A 777 9.54 21.86 -16.20
CA ALA A 777 8.70 21.51 -15.04
C ALA A 777 9.06 22.35 -13.82
N GLY A 778 10.16 22.02 -13.13
CA GLY A 778 10.51 22.63 -11.83
C GLY A 778 10.63 24.16 -11.83
N GLU A 779 11.16 24.76 -12.90
CA GLU A 779 11.24 26.23 -13.07
C GLU A 779 9.83 26.85 -13.11
N PHE A 780 8.97 26.37 -13.99
CA PHE A 780 7.62 26.90 -14.16
C PHE A 780 6.74 26.64 -12.93
N LEU A 781 6.92 25.51 -12.24
CA LEU A 781 6.26 25.25 -10.97
C LEU A 781 6.70 26.24 -9.89
N HIS A 782 7.99 26.53 -9.81
CA HIS A 782 8.53 27.50 -8.87
C HIS A 782 7.95 28.90 -9.13
N THR A 783 8.01 29.38 -10.37
CA THR A 783 7.44 30.67 -10.76
C THR A 783 5.95 30.74 -10.48
N LEU A 784 5.17 29.70 -10.83
CA LEU A 784 3.75 29.66 -10.53
C LEU A 784 3.46 29.72 -9.02
N THR A 785 4.25 29.00 -8.22
CA THR A 785 4.05 28.89 -6.77
C THR A 785 4.45 30.17 -6.04
N CYS A 786 5.51 30.84 -6.48
CA CYS A 786 6.04 32.04 -5.84
C CYS A 786 5.46 33.35 -6.40
N GLY A 787 5.20 33.42 -7.71
CA GLY A 787 4.75 34.64 -8.40
C GLY A 787 3.34 34.55 -9.01
N GLY A 788 2.71 33.37 -9.02
CA GLY A 788 1.36 33.18 -9.57
C GLY A 788 1.32 33.02 -11.09
N MET A 789 0.09 32.99 -11.64
CA MET A 789 -0.13 32.73 -13.06
C MET A 789 0.42 33.83 -13.97
N ASP A 790 0.25 35.10 -13.59
CA ASP A 790 0.65 36.22 -14.45
C ASP A 790 2.17 36.29 -14.59
N ALA A 791 2.91 36.05 -13.50
CA ALA A 791 4.37 35.92 -13.54
C ALA A 791 4.84 34.78 -14.45
N LEU A 792 4.15 33.64 -14.43
CA LEU A 792 4.49 32.52 -15.32
C LEU A 792 4.15 32.81 -16.79
N VAL A 793 3.03 33.51 -17.06
CA VAL A 793 2.69 33.96 -18.42
C VAL A 793 3.77 34.89 -18.94
N GLU A 794 4.17 35.89 -18.16
CA GLU A 794 5.24 36.83 -18.48
C GLU A 794 6.56 36.08 -18.76
N GLN A 795 6.96 35.18 -17.86
CA GLN A 795 8.17 34.38 -18.05
C GLN A 795 8.16 33.58 -19.36
N ILE A 796 7.05 32.94 -19.71
CA ILE A 796 6.94 32.14 -20.95
C ILE A 796 6.99 33.03 -22.19
N GLU A 797 6.29 34.17 -22.20
CA GLU A 797 6.33 35.10 -23.35
C GLU A 797 7.70 35.76 -23.53
N ASP A 798 8.36 36.09 -22.42
CA ASP A 798 9.73 36.55 -22.41
C ASP A 798 10.67 35.49 -22.99
N TRP A 799 10.53 34.24 -22.58
CA TRP A 799 11.35 33.14 -23.11
C TRP A 799 11.13 32.95 -24.62
N LYS A 800 9.89 33.01 -25.10
CA LYS A 800 9.58 32.96 -26.54
C LYS A 800 10.32 34.07 -27.30
N THR A 801 10.32 35.28 -26.77
CA THR A 801 11.04 36.43 -27.35
C THR A 801 12.56 36.25 -27.27
N GLN A 802 13.07 35.83 -26.12
CA GLN A 802 14.51 35.68 -25.85
C GLN A 802 15.12 34.53 -26.66
N ILE A 803 14.40 33.43 -26.92
CA ILE A 803 14.84 32.36 -27.83
C ILE A 803 15.09 32.95 -29.23
N ARG A 804 14.17 33.77 -29.74
CA ARG A 804 14.35 34.44 -31.04
C ARG A 804 15.57 35.35 -31.05
N VAL A 805 15.79 36.10 -29.96
CA VAL A 805 16.97 36.96 -29.81
C VAL A 805 18.26 36.14 -29.86
N ILE A 806 18.34 35.04 -29.12
CA ILE A 806 19.53 34.17 -29.11
C ILE A 806 19.77 33.59 -30.51
N MET A 807 18.74 33.10 -31.20
CA MET A 807 18.88 32.60 -32.57
C MET A 807 19.29 33.70 -33.56
N ALA A 808 18.77 34.92 -33.41
CA ALA A 808 19.21 36.07 -34.20
C ALA A 808 20.69 36.38 -33.96
N LEU A 809 21.17 36.36 -32.71
CA LEU A 809 22.59 36.54 -32.37
C LEU A 809 23.48 35.46 -33.00
N LEU A 810 22.95 34.26 -33.21
CA LEU A 810 23.64 33.16 -33.88
C LEU A 810 23.52 33.22 -35.41
N GLY A 811 22.72 34.12 -35.98
CA GLY A 811 22.44 34.21 -37.42
C GLY A 811 21.60 33.03 -37.94
N CYS A 812 20.75 32.45 -37.10
CA CYS A 812 19.97 31.25 -37.43
C CYS A 812 18.49 31.59 -37.66
N ARG A 813 17.99 31.39 -38.88
CA ARG A 813 16.61 31.74 -39.27
C ARG A 813 15.56 30.81 -38.66
N ASN A 814 15.91 29.54 -38.46
CA ASN A 814 15.03 28.51 -37.94
C ASN A 814 15.82 27.42 -37.19
N ILE A 815 15.13 26.42 -36.64
CA ILE A 815 15.76 25.35 -35.84
C ILE A 815 16.71 24.47 -36.69
N ALA A 816 16.42 24.26 -37.97
CA ALA A 816 17.31 23.51 -38.86
C ALA A 816 18.63 24.27 -39.10
N ASP A 817 18.54 25.58 -39.33
CA ASP A 817 19.72 26.47 -39.41
C ASP A 817 20.50 26.49 -38.10
N LEU A 818 19.82 26.52 -36.94
CA LEU A 818 20.48 26.45 -35.64
C LEU A 818 21.35 25.19 -35.53
N ARG A 819 20.80 24.03 -35.88
CA ARG A 819 21.55 22.76 -35.85
C ARG A 819 22.71 22.75 -36.84
N LYS A 820 22.50 23.23 -38.06
CA LYS A 820 23.51 23.16 -39.12
C LYS A 820 24.63 24.20 -39.01
N ASN A 821 24.28 25.44 -38.70
CA ASN A 821 25.16 26.59 -38.92
C ASN A 821 25.75 27.15 -37.62
N SER A 822 25.11 26.94 -36.47
CA SER A 822 25.68 27.40 -35.20
C SER A 822 26.80 26.47 -34.73
N ARG A 823 27.86 27.06 -34.16
CA ARG A 823 29.04 26.33 -33.66
C ARG A 823 29.05 26.36 -32.14
N ILE A 824 29.43 25.24 -31.53
CA ILE A 824 29.51 25.11 -30.08
C ILE A 824 30.88 24.61 -29.61
N LEU A 825 31.22 24.96 -28.38
CA LEU A 825 32.27 24.34 -27.59
C LEU A 825 31.63 23.47 -26.51
N ILE A 826 32.22 22.30 -26.24
CA ILE A 826 31.90 21.45 -25.09
C ILE A 826 33.18 21.32 -24.27
N ASP A 827 33.15 21.72 -23.01
CA ASP A 827 34.32 21.76 -22.12
C ASP A 827 35.52 22.49 -22.75
N GLY A 828 35.22 23.59 -23.46
CA GLY A 828 36.21 24.42 -24.14
C GLY A 828 36.74 23.86 -25.46
N LYS A 829 36.29 22.68 -25.91
CA LYS A 829 36.72 22.06 -27.17
C LYS A 829 35.65 22.20 -28.26
N PRO A 830 36.02 22.49 -29.52
CA PRO A 830 35.08 22.48 -30.63
C PRO A 830 34.36 21.14 -30.74
N CYS A 831 33.04 21.19 -30.90
CA CYS A 831 32.21 20.03 -31.18
C CYS A 831 31.65 20.13 -32.60
N ASN A 832 31.70 19.02 -33.34
CA ASN A 832 31.24 18.92 -34.73
C ASN A 832 29.78 18.43 -34.87
N LEU A 833 29.05 18.34 -33.75
CA LEU A 833 27.58 18.17 -33.75
C LEU A 833 26.87 19.41 -34.29
#